data_AF-A0A257LV14-F1
#
_entry.id   AF-A0A257LV14-F1
#
_cell.length_a   1.000
_cell.length_b   1.000
_cell.length_c   1.000
_cell.angle_alpha   90.00
_cell.angle_beta   90.00
_cell.angle_gamma   90.00
#
_symmetry.space_group_name_H-M   'P 1'
#
loop_
_entity.id
_entity.type
_entity.pdbx_description
1 polymer ?
#
loop_
_entity_poly.entity_id
_entity_poly.type
_entity_poly.pdbx_seq_one_letter_code
_entity_poly.pdbx_strand_id
1 'polypeptide(L)'
;MLKQVSSVWVLILILFIGLMGLTMASTLTAKEYTDVWLLPTVPGTSSKTAPIVKGGEKQVDIWLRYDDNEANSVLLGLEDVDTLCVVFEPPAACSVLAMEFCAICYYVTSHTTVEKFIAVSDSVPGPWQFVAGPVPSKPIDTVWTWDTLWVDPENIPDVGTNPFVAGWIKVLSDTAPNPRITPNVDPPWHSFLYRHEPANGGPPGWYPSWHQFWIRALVRVYEDMPPIIHSVDKLPWSYATGSRTVTTEVEDAIGIPEDNWGVASATLVYNVNGGDWQTISMGCVDTIETIGDNIKHGIWAADIPGVGVGDSVSYYVVAEDLSGLGDTWRTIYWYKIIEGTPGNIFFYNDDFYGPPFTPDFVGMVYENVDYWDGDVQGTPDSSVIAFYTPGKGPGAPVILWNSWGGETFAEVVKAGVIQSFLDAGGNLFMSGQDFLYGLTGTYDEVEWEAGTFPYDYLKFYVTVDDPELVSPCDYAIFHGDPADTITAPFEDGIYVWPYIWAGTCYAWYGEIVETDAIPIFFYEEGEISGTRYESDKGYKYVFLYWPFAYIVEVEADTWTGAYDEDAGKTLVRRILRWFGIPVGVEEEPMAKPVIHVPTVFTNAINISYEVSNELPLDVKLYDLTGRKLDELSIKVTGKGTYSWDASYLPVGVYFMKLDLGDRSSCDDKLGMGGDDVKASYK
;
A
#
# COMPACT_ATOMS: atom_id res chain seq x y z
N MET A 1 85.31 -16.61 -20.33
CA MET A 1 83.92 -16.86 -19.88
C MET A 1 83.84 -16.58 -18.37
N LEU A 2 82.68 -16.16 -17.84
CA LEU A 2 82.43 -15.68 -16.44
C LEU A 2 82.66 -14.17 -16.12
N LYS A 3 82.38 -13.27 -17.07
CA LYS A 3 82.15 -11.83 -16.75
C LYS A 3 80.97 -11.18 -17.50
N GLN A 4 80.04 -11.99 -18.00
CA GLN A 4 78.93 -11.53 -18.86
C GLN A 4 77.54 -12.07 -18.44
N VAL A 5 77.43 -12.59 -17.21
CA VAL A 5 76.17 -13.15 -16.67
C VAL A 5 75.52 -12.21 -15.64
N SER A 6 76.30 -11.37 -14.94
CA SER A 6 75.81 -10.52 -13.84
C SER A 6 74.76 -9.48 -14.26
N SER A 7 74.94 -8.82 -15.40
CA SER A 7 74.05 -7.72 -15.82
C SER A 7 72.68 -8.18 -16.34
N VAL A 8 72.55 -9.43 -16.77
CA VAL A 8 71.26 -9.99 -17.24
C VAL A 8 70.33 -10.27 -16.06
N TRP A 9 70.86 -10.80 -14.96
CA TRP A 9 70.08 -11.06 -13.75
C TRP A 9 69.58 -9.78 -13.07
N VAL A 10 70.36 -8.71 -13.07
CA VAL A 10 69.91 -7.40 -12.53
C VAL A 10 68.80 -6.81 -13.41
N LEU A 11 68.88 -6.94 -14.74
CA LEU A 11 67.81 -6.46 -15.62
C LEU A 11 66.52 -7.27 -15.44
N ILE A 12 66.62 -8.59 -15.30
CA ILE A 12 65.47 -9.48 -15.04
C ILE A 12 64.82 -9.17 -13.68
N LEU A 13 65.60 -8.87 -12.64
CA LEU A 13 65.07 -8.53 -11.32
C LEU A 13 64.32 -7.18 -11.34
N ILE A 14 64.84 -6.18 -12.06
CA ILE A 14 64.16 -4.89 -12.23
C ILE A 14 62.90 -5.03 -13.09
N LEU A 15 62.93 -5.89 -14.12
CA LEU A 15 61.72 -6.22 -14.89
C LEU A 15 60.67 -6.93 -14.02
N PHE A 16 61.08 -7.84 -13.12
CA PHE A 16 60.14 -8.54 -12.22
C PHE A 16 59.50 -7.62 -11.18
N ILE A 17 60.27 -6.68 -10.60
CA ILE A 17 59.72 -5.68 -9.68
C ILE A 17 58.79 -4.71 -10.42
N GLY A 18 59.13 -4.33 -11.66
CA GLY A 18 58.24 -3.56 -12.53
C GLY A 18 56.95 -4.32 -12.91
N LEU A 19 57.04 -5.62 -13.20
CA LEU A 19 55.87 -6.41 -13.62
C LEU A 19 54.96 -6.80 -12.45
N MET A 20 55.50 -7.04 -11.24
CA MET A 20 54.66 -7.18 -10.03
C MET A 20 54.06 -5.85 -9.57
N GLY A 21 54.70 -4.71 -9.86
CA GLY A 21 54.10 -3.39 -9.68
C GLY A 21 52.95 -3.09 -10.67
N LEU A 22 52.89 -3.78 -11.80
CA LEU A 22 51.87 -3.60 -12.85
C LEU A 22 50.76 -4.68 -12.82
N THR A 23 50.83 -5.68 -11.93
CA THR A 23 49.76 -6.67 -11.74
C THR A 23 48.95 -6.51 -10.45
N MET A 24 49.24 -5.49 -9.62
CA MET A 24 48.39 -5.07 -8.50
C MET A 24 47.44 -3.90 -8.85
N ALA A 25 47.17 -3.66 -10.13
CA ALA A 25 46.28 -2.61 -10.62
C ALA A 25 44.95 -3.14 -11.24
N SER A 26 44.72 -4.46 -11.17
CA SER A 26 43.54 -5.10 -11.76
C SER A 26 42.97 -6.25 -10.93
N THR A 27 42.95 -6.05 -9.61
CA THR A 27 41.83 -6.51 -8.77
C THR A 27 41.21 -5.27 -8.16
N LEU A 28 40.26 -4.67 -8.89
CA LEU A 28 39.13 -4.02 -8.27
C LEU A 28 38.44 -5.10 -7.42
N THR A 29 38.85 -5.20 -6.16
CA THR A 29 37.94 -5.70 -5.13
C THR A 29 36.73 -4.79 -5.23
N ALA A 30 35.60 -5.36 -5.65
CA ALA A 30 34.33 -4.66 -5.53
C ALA A 30 34.28 -4.13 -4.09
N LYS A 31 34.10 -2.81 -3.94
CA LYS A 31 33.54 -2.33 -2.70
C LYS A 31 32.19 -3.01 -2.60
N GLU A 32 32.01 -3.78 -1.54
CA GLU A 32 30.68 -4.20 -1.14
C GLU A 32 29.87 -2.91 -1.02
N TYR A 33 28.83 -2.80 -1.85
CA TYR A 33 27.83 -1.76 -1.70
C TYR A 33 26.97 -2.24 -0.54
N THR A 34 27.04 -1.53 0.58
CA THR A 34 26.05 -1.69 1.64
C THR A 34 24.91 -0.73 1.32
N ASP A 35 23.77 -1.28 0.94
CA ASP A 35 22.53 -0.51 0.83
C ASP A 35 22.10 -0.08 2.23
N VAL A 36 21.81 1.21 2.43
CA VAL A 36 21.38 1.76 3.72
C VAL A 36 20.30 2.82 3.47
N TRP A 37 19.09 2.47 3.89
CA TRP A 37 17.85 3.23 3.73
C TRP A 37 17.65 4.25 4.87
N LEU A 38 16.82 5.28 4.64
CA LEU A 38 15.71 5.80 5.50
C LEU A 38 15.39 7.31 5.33
N LEU A 39 14.18 7.66 5.76
CA LEU A 39 13.42 8.94 5.64
C LEU A 39 12.99 9.39 7.08
N PRO A 40 12.36 10.57 7.34
CA PRO A 40 11.87 11.66 6.45
C PRO A 40 12.33 13.07 6.93
N THR A 41 11.68 14.16 6.47
CA THR A 41 11.85 15.52 7.06
C THR A 41 10.53 16.31 7.13
N VAL A 42 10.42 17.22 8.11
CA VAL A 42 9.22 18.00 8.52
C VAL A 42 9.51 19.54 8.44
N PRO A 43 8.55 20.49 8.30
CA PRO A 43 8.91 21.87 7.88
C PRO A 43 9.86 22.64 8.81
N GLY A 44 10.95 23.21 8.26
CA GLY A 44 12.06 23.79 9.03
C GLY A 44 13.03 22.73 9.55
N THR A 45 13.40 21.77 8.70
CA THR A 45 14.34 20.69 9.02
C THR A 45 15.56 20.74 8.11
N SER A 46 16.72 20.63 8.75
CA SER A 46 18.02 20.55 8.10
C SER A 46 18.13 19.40 7.09
N SER A 47 19.02 19.57 6.13
CA SER A 47 19.22 18.63 5.03
C SER A 47 19.85 17.33 5.53
N LYS A 48 19.42 16.17 5.01
CA LYS A 48 20.05 14.88 5.35
C LYS A 48 21.52 14.90 4.94
N THR A 49 22.39 14.34 5.76
CA THR A 49 23.84 14.37 5.52
C THR A 49 24.36 13.01 5.06
N ALA A 50 25.23 12.97 4.06
CA ALA A 50 26.07 11.81 3.75
C ALA A 50 27.56 12.18 3.92
N PRO A 51 28.31 11.49 4.82
CA PRO A 51 29.67 11.89 5.18
C PRO A 51 30.69 11.52 4.09
N ILE A 52 31.59 12.44 3.73
CA ILE A 52 32.76 12.15 2.88
C ILE A 52 34.04 12.81 3.44
N VAL A 53 34.90 11.97 4.04
CA VAL A 53 36.33 12.21 4.33
C VAL A 53 36.65 13.44 5.18
N LYS A 54 37.29 13.23 6.34
CA LYS A 54 37.86 14.32 7.16
C LYS A 54 38.69 15.29 6.31
N GLY A 55 38.34 16.57 6.36
CA GLY A 55 39.27 17.64 6.05
C GLY A 55 40.40 17.70 7.08
N GLY A 56 41.26 18.73 7.01
CA GLY A 56 42.22 19.00 8.09
C GLY A 56 41.50 19.22 9.43
N GLU A 57 42.22 19.02 10.55
CA GLU A 57 41.81 18.76 11.96
C GLU A 57 40.56 19.44 12.60
N LYS A 58 39.75 20.25 11.91
CA LYS A 58 38.55 20.92 12.44
C LYS A 58 37.37 21.08 11.45
N GLN A 59 37.40 20.43 10.28
CA GLN A 59 36.39 20.63 9.23
C GLN A 59 36.05 19.31 8.52
N VAL A 60 34.78 19.10 8.19
CA VAL A 60 34.28 17.89 7.52
C VAL A 60 33.45 18.27 6.29
N ASP A 61 33.68 17.57 5.18
CA ASP A 61 32.91 17.75 3.96
C ASP A 61 31.75 16.73 3.94
N ILE A 62 30.52 17.21 3.74
CA ILE A 62 29.30 16.40 3.74
C ILE A 62 28.39 16.74 2.57
N TRP A 63 27.71 15.74 2.02
CA TRP A 63 26.62 15.97 1.08
C TRP A 63 25.31 16.17 1.81
N LEU A 64 24.76 17.37 1.72
CA LEU A 64 23.38 17.68 2.01
C LEU A 64 22.49 17.14 0.88
N ARG A 65 21.47 16.36 1.22
CA ARG A 65 20.49 15.77 0.31
C ARG A 65 19.12 15.63 0.97
N TYR A 66 18.08 15.45 0.17
CA TYR A 66 16.74 15.07 0.66
C TYR A 66 16.18 13.86 -0.09
N ASP A 67 16.83 13.39 -1.15
CA ASP A 67 16.49 12.12 -1.81
C ASP A 67 16.59 10.92 -0.86
N ASP A 68 15.89 9.84 -1.22
CA ASP A 68 16.00 8.53 -0.57
C ASP A 68 17.25 7.75 -1.02
N ASN A 69 17.85 8.12 -2.16
CA ASN A 69 18.93 7.41 -2.86
C ASN A 69 18.50 6.08 -3.52
N GLU A 70 17.20 5.80 -3.54
CA GLU A 70 16.60 4.51 -3.91
C GLU A 70 15.68 4.70 -5.12
N ALA A 71 14.69 5.59 -5.02
CA ALA A 71 13.68 5.84 -6.03
C ALA A 71 14.27 6.10 -7.42
N ASN A 72 13.72 5.41 -8.41
CA ASN A 72 14.18 5.46 -9.80
C ASN A 72 13.15 6.16 -10.72
N SER A 73 12.38 7.08 -10.15
CA SER A 73 11.27 7.76 -10.83
C SER A 73 11.75 8.99 -11.60
N VAL A 74 11.06 9.31 -12.70
CA VAL A 74 11.30 10.47 -13.57
C VAL A 74 10.09 11.40 -13.54
N LEU A 75 10.31 12.72 -13.46
CA LEU A 75 9.21 13.69 -13.56
C LEU A 75 9.04 14.19 -15.00
N LEU A 76 7.87 13.92 -15.56
CA LEU A 76 7.44 14.33 -16.91
C LEU A 76 6.39 15.45 -16.82
N GLY A 77 5.93 16.00 -17.95
CA GLY A 77 4.93 17.08 -17.97
C GLY A 77 5.47 18.41 -17.40
N LEU A 78 6.66 18.81 -17.87
CA LEU A 78 7.43 19.96 -17.37
C LEU A 78 7.66 21.04 -18.46
N GLU A 79 6.82 21.10 -19.48
CA GLU A 79 6.95 22.05 -20.61
C GLU A 79 6.76 23.51 -20.17
N ASP A 80 5.95 23.75 -19.12
CA ASP A 80 5.71 25.06 -18.52
C ASP A 80 6.77 25.44 -17.45
N VAL A 81 7.72 24.55 -17.16
CA VAL A 81 8.77 24.74 -16.14
C VAL A 81 10.10 25.05 -16.82
N ASP A 82 10.77 26.12 -16.40
CA ASP A 82 12.17 26.37 -16.76
C ASP A 82 13.16 25.98 -15.65
N THR A 83 12.81 26.23 -14.39
CA THR A 83 13.75 26.16 -13.27
C THR A 83 13.30 25.14 -12.24
N LEU A 84 14.23 24.27 -11.82
CA LEU A 84 14.05 23.27 -10.76
C LEU A 84 15.16 23.43 -9.73
N CYS A 85 14.83 23.44 -8.45
CA CYS A 85 15.80 23.61 -7.38
C CYS A 85 15.39 22.95 -6.06
N VAL A 86 16.36 22.82 -5.17
CA VAL A 86 16.20 22.36 -3.79
C VAL A 86 16.73 23.44 -2.84
N VAL A 87 15.96 23.72 -1.79
CA VAL A 87 16.32 24.60 -0.68
C VAL A 87 16.94 23.75 0.42
N PHE A 88 18.23 23.97 0.66
CA PHE A 88 19.03 23.31 1.69
C PHE A 88 19.04 24.14 2.96
N GLU A 89 18.62 23.55 4.07
CA GLU A 89 18.81 24.08 5.41
C GLU A 89 20.07 23.42 6.01
N PRO A 90 21.13 24.18 6.35
CA PRO A 90 22.32 23.61 6.99
C PRO A 90 22.00 22.98 8.37
N PRO A 91 22.61 21.84 8.73
CA PRO A 91 22.45 21.23 10.06
C PRO A 91 23.39 21.86 11.12
N ALA A 92 24.47 22.47 10.68
CA ALA A 92 25.45 23.21 11.47
C ALA A 92 26.06 24.31 10.58
N ALA A 93 26.89 25.20 11.15
CA ALA A 93 27.50 26.27 10.38
C ALA A 93 28.45 25.71 9.29
N CYS A 94 28.20 26.06 8.03
CA CYS A 94 28.92 25.50 6.89
C CYS A 94 29.18 26.49 5.75
N SER A 95 30.13 26.14 4.88
CA SER A 95 30.38 26.84 3.61
C SER A 95 30.14 25.91 2.41
N VAL A 96 29.56 26.40 1.31
CA VAL A 96 29.13 25.53 0.18
C VAL A 96 30.27 25.30 -0.81
N LEU A 97 30.61 24.04 -1.08
CA LEU A 97 31.72 23.63 -1.94
C LEU A 97 31.28 23.25 -3.36
N ALA A 98 30.12 22.61 -3.50
CA ALA A 98 29.58 22.20 -4.79
C ALA A 98 28.07 21.93 -4.71
N MET A 99 27.44 21.78 -5.88
CA MET A 99 26.16 21.07 -6.03
C MET A 99 26.26 20.00 -7.10
N GLU A 100 25.40 18.99 -7.00
CA GLU A 100 25.26 17.90 -7.96
C GLU A 100 23.77 17.68 -8.25
N PHE A 101 23.44 17.28 -9.48
CA PHE A 101 22.07 16.89 -9.84
C PHE A 101 22.05 15.67 -10.77
N CYS A 102 20.95 14.93 -10.74
CA CYS A 102 20.66 13.82 -11.65
C CYS A 102 19.50 14.16 -12.60
N ALA A 103 19.70 13.98 -13.91
CA ALA A 103 18.68 14.17 -14.93
C ALA A 103 18.79 13.16 -16.07
N ILE A 104 17.74 13.08 -16.90
CA ILE A 104 17.66 12.23 -18.10
C ILE A 104 16.96 12.97 -19.23
N CYS A 105 17.34 12.71 -20.47
CA CYS A 105 16.54 13.09 -21.64
C CYS A 105 15.56 11.94 -21.95
N TYR A 106 14.43 11.89 -21.24
CA TYR A 106 13.43 10.83 -21.43
C TYR A 106 12.79 10.89 -22.82
N TYR A 107 12.58 12.10 -23.33
CA TYR A 107 12.16 12.37 -24.70
C TYR A 107 13.32 12.89 -25.55
N VAL A 108 13.21 12.68 -26.87
CA VAL A 108 14.20 13.19 -27.84
C VAL A 108 14.13 14.71 -27.92
N THR A 109 15.17 15.40 -27.45
CA THR A 109 15.31 16.85 -27.53
C THR A 109 16.63 17.28 -28.22
N SER A 110 16.65 18.49 -28.77
CA SER A 110 17.86 19.19 -29.19
C SER A 110 18.60 19.91 -28.05
N HIS A 111 17.96 20.10 -26.88
CA HIS A 111 18.51 20.82 -25.73
C HIS A 111 18.98 19.84 -24.65
N THR A 112 20.12 19.20 -24.88
CA THR A 112 20.69 18.22 -23.95
C THR A 112 21.48 18.84 -22.79
N THR A 113 21.41 20.16 -22.57
CA THR A 113 22.17 20.85 -21.51
C THR A 113 21.28 21.79 -20.71
N VAL A 114 21.59 21.94 -19.41
CA VAL A 114 20.89 22.84 -18.47
C VAL A 114 21.89 23.77 -17.80
N GLU A 115 21.45 24.95 -17.35
CA GLU A 115 22.28 25.90 -16.63
C GLU A 115 22.23 25.62 -15.12
N LYS A 116 23.34 25.11 -14.55
CA LYS A 116 23.48 24.75 -13.14
C LYS A 116 23.76 25.99 -12.29
N PHE A 117 23.19 26.09 -11.09
CA PHE A 117 23.47 27.19 -10.17
C PHE A 117 23.45 26.81 -8.68
N ILE A 118 24.11 27.65 -7.87
CA ILE A 118 23.96 27.74 -6.42
C ILE A 118 23.66 29.20 -6.10
N ALA A 119 22.67 29.45 -5.25
CA ALA A 119 22.25 30.79 -4.84
C ALA A 119 21.98 30.86 -3.33
N VAL A 120 22.13 32.04 -2.75
CA VAL A 120 21.79 32.35 -1.35
C VAL A 120 20.67 33.37 -1.30
N SER A 121 19.96 33.45 -0.18
CA SER A 121 18.94 34.49 0.01
C SER A 121 18.64 34.74 1.48
N ASP A 122 18.22 35.97 1.77
CA ASP A 122 17.67 36.36 3.06
C ASP A 122 16.27 35.74 3.33
N SER A 123 15.65 35.09 2.33
CA SER A 123 14.40 34.33 2.53
C SER A 123 14.18 33.22 1.48
N VAL A 124 13.53 32.12 1.89
CA VAL A 124 13.22 30.97 1.02
C VAL A 124 12.57 31.35 -0.33
N PRO A 125 11.54 32.23 -0.41
CA PRO A 125 10.92 32.60 -1.70
C PRO A 125 11.72 33.66 -2.51
N GLY A 126 12.90 34.08 -2.05
CA GLY A 126 13.80 34.97 -2.77
C GLY A 126 13.62 36.48 -2.49
N PRO A 127 14.33 37.35 -3.23
CA PRO A 127 15.16 37.05 -4.41
C PRO A 127 16.44 36.28 -4.06
N TRP A 128 16.83 35.34 -4.92
CA TRP A 128 18.05 34.56 -4.77
C TRP A 128 19.23 35.23 -5.50
N GLN A 129 20.39 35.30 -4.84
CA GLN A 129 21.63 35.80 -5.41
C GLN A 129 22.54 34.62 -5.75
N PHE A 130 22.90 34.45 -7.03
CA PHE A 130 23.87 33.41 -7.44
C PHE A 130 25.22 33.63 -6.76
N VAL A 131 25.74 32.57 -6.15
CA VAL A 131 27.10 32.47 -5.59
C VAL A 131 27.99 31.55 -6.44
N ALA A 132 27.38 30.64 -7.20
CA ALA A 132 28.02 29.92 -8.30
C ALA A 132 27.02 29.69 -9.43
N GLY A 133 27.50 29.68 -10.68
CA GLY A 133 26.64 29.65 -11.85
C GLY A 133 25.95 30.99 -12.18
N PRO A 134 25.04 31.01 -13.16
CA PRO A 134 24.65 29.88 -14.01
C PRO A 134 25.80 29.41 -14.92
N VAL A 135 26.02 28.10 -15.01
CA VAL A 135 27.04 27.46 -15.87
C VAL A 135 26.44 26.25 -16.58
N PRO A 136 26.67 26.05 -17.90
CA PRO A 136 26.15 24.91 -18.63
C PRO A 136 26.59 23.57 -18.03
N SER A 137 25.67 22.63 -17.98
CA SER A 137 25.95 21.22 -17.68
C SER A 137 26.74 20.58 -18.83
N LYS A 138 27.34 19.43 -18.55
CA LYS A 138 27.65 18.48 -19.63
C LYS A 138 26.35 18.00 -20.31
N PRO A 139 26.41 17.47 -21.55
CA PRO A 139 25.25 16.87 -22.19
C PRO A 139 24.63 15.74 -21.35
N ILE A 140 23.31 15.79 -21.22
CA ILE A 140 22.44 14.81 -20.55
C ILE A 140 21.97 13.79 -21.60
N ASP A 141 22.12 12.52 -21.27
CA ASP A 141 21.86 11.39 -22.16
C ASP A 141 20.45 10.80 -21.96
N THR A 142 20.07 9.79 -22.73
CA THR A 142 18.84 8.98 -22.51
C THR A 142 19.01 7.96 -21.38
N VAL A 143 20.04 8.13 -20.54
CA VAL A 143 20.27 7.40 -19.29
C VAL A 143 20.62 8.40 -18.19
N TRP A 144 20.44 8.01 -16.92
CA TRP A 144 20.69 8.88 -15.78
C TRP A 144 22.07 9.53 -15.81
N THR A 145 22.08 10.84 -15.96
CA THR A 145 23.27 11.66 -16.05
C THR A 145 23.40 12.50 -14.78
N TRP A 146 24.43 12.21 -13.99
CA TRP A 146 24.89 13.03 -12.88
C TRP A 146 25.86 14.10 -13.36
N ASP A 147 25.70 15.36 -12.98
CA ASP A 147 26.69 16.41 -13.23
C ASP A 147 26.84 17.37 -12.04
N THR A 148 28.06 17.88 -11.85
CA THR A 148 28.46 18.65 -10.67
C THR A 148 28.80 20.09 -11.07
N LEU A 149 28.41 21.07 -10.24
CA LEU A 149 28.92 22.44 -10.28
C LEU A 149 29.78 22.65 -9.03
N TRP A 150 31.09 22.70 -9.23
CA TRP A 150 32.05 23.07 -8.20
C TRP A 150 32.10 24.59 -8.04
N VAL A 151 32.19 25.06 -6.79
CA VAL A 151 32.44 26.46 -6.47
C VAL A 151 33.93 26.77 -6.65
N ASP A 152 34.25 28.01 -7.01
CA ASP A 152 35.63 28.51 -7.06
C ASP A 152 36.30 28.43 -5.67
N PRO A 153 37.40 27.69 -5.49
CA PRO A 153 38.11 27.62 -4.21
C PRO A 153 38.64 28.97 -3.69
N GLU A 154 38.80 29.98 -4.54
CA GLU A 154 39.17 31.34 -4.12
C GLU A 154 37.98 32.16 -3.60
N ASN A 155 36.74 31.70 -3.80
CA ASN A 155 35.50 32.41 -3.44
C ASN A 155 34.40 31.44 -2.95
N ILE A 156 34.74 30.58 -1.98
CA ILE A 156 33.78 29.67 -1.33
C ILE A 156 32.80 30.51 -0.49
N PRO A 157 31.47 30.47 -0.75
CA PRO A 157 30.47 31.19 0.02
C PRO A 157 30.28 30.50 1.37
N ASP A 158 30.51 31.29 2.41
CA ASP A 158 30.11 30.92 3.76
C ASP A 158 28.62 31.23 3.96
N VAL A 159 27.82 30.20 4.24
CA VAL A 159 26.37 30.37 4.50
C VAL A 159 26.06 30.36 5.99
N GLY A 160 27.01 29.92 6.83
CA GLY A 160 26.76 29.66 8.25
C GLY A 160 25.59 28.68 8.39
N THR A 161 24.57 29.07 9.13
CA THR A 161 23.32 28.30 9.30
C THR A 161 22.17 28.81 8.41
N ASN A 162 22.43 29.73 7.48
CA ASN A 162 21.37 30.29 6.63
C ASN A 162 21.00 29.31 5.49
N PRO A 163 19.71 29.16 5.17
CA PRO A 163 19.30 28.36 4.02
C PRO A 163 19.86 28.88 2.70
N PHE A 164 20.18 27.95 1.80
CA PHE A 164 20.65 28.24 0.44
C PHE A 164 19.95 27.35 -0.58
N VAL A 165 20.12 27.65 -1.87
CA VAL A 165 19.41 26.97 -2.96
C VAL A 165 20.43 26.44 -3.96
N ALA A 166 20.25 25.20 -4.42
CA ALA A 166 20.92 24.71 -5.63
C ALA A 166 19.91 24.20 -6.63
N GLY A 167 20.17 24.40 -7.91
CA GLY A 167 19.21 24.06 -8.96
C GLY A 167 19.79 24.09 -10.36
N TRP A 168 18.92 23.89 -11.33
CA TRP A 168 19.23 24.01 -12.74
C TRP A 168 18.06 24.60 -13.53
N ILE A 169 18.40 25.24 -14.65
CA ILE A 169 17.47 25.91 -15.56
C ILE A 169 17.57 25.24 -16.94
N LYS A 170 16.44 24.78 -17.49
CA LYS A 170 16.33 24.28 -18.87
C LYS A 170 15.66 25.29 -19.79
N VAL A 171 15.65 24.97 -21.08
CA VAL A 171 14.91 25.74 -22.10
C VAL A 171 13.41 25.58 -21.86
N LEU A 172 12.70 26.70 -21.71
CA LEU A 172 11.24 26.73 -21.58
C LEU A 172 10.56 26.11 -22.81
N SER A 173 9.39 25.49 -22.60
CA SER A 173 8.64 24.72 -23.61
C SER A 173 9.30 23.41 -24.07
N ASP A 174 10.39 22.97 -23.43
CA ASP A 174 10.96 21.65 -23.70
C ASP A 174 10.42 20.57 -22.75
N THR A 175 10.12 19.41 -23.32
CA THR A 175 9.69 18.19 -22.60
C THR A 175 10.81 17.53 -21.80
N ALA A 176 12.07 17.78 -22.17
CA ALA A 176 13.29 17.26 -21.55
C ALA A 176 14.35 18.38 -21.44
N PRO A 177 15.41 18.25 -20.63
CA PRO A 177 15.68 17.16 -19.68
C PRO A 177 14.71 17.11 -18.50
N ASN A 178 14.67 15.94 -17.85
CA ASN A 178 13.75 15.58 -16.76
C ASN A 178 14.56 15.25 -15.49
N PRO A 179 14.15 15.71 -14.30
CA PRO A 179 14.83 15.35 -13.06
C PRO A 179 14.59 13.88 -12.71
N ARG A 180 15.58 13.25 -12.05
CA ARG A 180 15.31 12.09 -11.18
C ARG A 180 14.63 12.57 -9.90
N ILE A 181 13.64 11.83 -9.42
CA ILE A 181 12.85 12.19 -8.25
C ILE A 181 12.64 11.03 -7.28
N THR A 182 12.49 11.38 -6.01
CA THR A 182 11.76 10.58 -5.01
C THR A 182 10.32 11.14 -4.98
N PRO A 183 9.29 10.40 -5.41
CA PRO A 183 7.90 10.85 -5.43
C PRO A 183 7.26 10.80 -4.02
N ASN A 184 6.04 11.32 -3.89
CA ASN A 184 5.19 11.21 -2.70
C ASN A 184 5.87 11.62 -1.37
N VAL A 185 6.75 12.63 -1.38
CA VAL A 185 7.34 13.11 -0.13
C VAL A 185 6.35 13.96 0.65
N ASP A 186 6.18 13.61 1.94
CA ASP A 186 5.39 14.39 2.88
C ASP A 186 5.93 15.83 3.03
N PRO A 187 5.06 16.81 3.33
CA PRO A 187 5.47 18.19 3.52
C PRO A 187 6.49 18.32 4.67
N PRO A 188 7.57 19.09 4.51
CA PRO A 188 7.79 20.17 3.57
C PRO A 188 8.31 19.67 2.25
N TRP A 189 8.10 20.52 1.28
CA TRP A 189 8.66 20.34 -0.03
C TRP A 189 9.86 21.28 -0.12
N HIS A 190 11.06 20.72 0.11
CA HIS A 190 12.32 21.42 -0.12
C HIS A 190 12.60 21.63 -1.61
N SER A 191 11.91 20.88 -2.47
CA SER A 191 11.94 21.01 -3.93
C SER A 191 10.96 22.07 -4.43
N PHE A 192 11.43 22.99 -5.26
CA PHE A 192 10.63 24.06 -5.88
C PHE A 192 10.86 24.10 -7.39
N LEU A 193 9.78 24.34 -8.12
CA LEU A 193 9.80 24.55 -9.57
C LEU A 193 9.17 25.90 -9.92
N TYR A 194 9.71 26.58 -10.93
CA TYR A 194 9.12 27.81 -11.45
C TYR A 194 8.24 27.48 -12.65
N ARG A 195 6.93 27.76 -12.56
CA ARG A 195 5.96 27.53 -13.64
C ARG A 195 5.58 28.83 -14.32
N HIS A 196 5.55 28.80 -15.65
CA HIS A 196 5.04 29.90 -16.48
C HIS A 196 3.54 29.75 -16.77
N GLU A 197 3.05 28.52 -16.97
CA GLU A 197 1.65 28.23 -17.28
C GLU A 197 1.13 27.03 -16.46
N PRO A 198 0.89 27.20 -15.14
CA PRO A 198 0.49 26.11 -14.25
C PRO A 198 -0.80 25.40 -14.71
N ALA A 199 -0.76 24.06 -14.78
CA ALA A 199 -1.89 23.23 -15.23
C ALA A 199 -3.19 23.40 -14.40
N ASN A 200 -3.09 23.88 -13.16
CA ASN A 200 -4.24 24.20 -12.30
C ASN A 200 -4.85 25.60 -12.55
N GLY A 201 -4.36 26.34 -13.55
CA GLY A 201 -4.80 27.71 -13.87
C GLY A 201 -4.27 28.78 -12.90
N GLY A 202 -3.25 28.45 -12.09
CA GLY A 202 -2.58 29.40 -11.20
C GLY A 202 -1.74 30.45 -11.94
N PRO A 203 -1.31 31.53 -11.24
CA PRO A 203 -0.42 32.53 -11.82
C PRO A 203 1.01 31.99 -12.02
N PRO A 204 1.80 32.55 -12.95
CA PRO A 204 3.23 32.23 -13.05
C PRO A 204 3.96 32.47 -11.73
N GLY A 205 4.87 31.57 -11.34
CA GLY A 205 5.61 31.70 -10.09
C GLY A 205 6.26 30.41 -9.58
N TRP A 206 6.79 30.49 -8.36
CA TRP A 206 7.34 29.34 -7.63
C TRP A 206 6.24 28.47 -7.04
N TYR A 207 6.30 27.18 -7.32
CA TYR A 207 5.45 26.15 -6.73
C TYR A 207 6.32 25.14 -5.99
N PRO A 208 5.96 24.78 -4.75
CA PRO A 208 6.63 23.68 -4.06
C PRO A 208 6.21 22.33 -4.68
N SER A 209 7.09 21.33 -4.60
CA SER A 209 6.94 20.03 -5.25
C SER A 209 6.99 18.88 -4.24
N TRP A 210 5.90 18.11 -4.19
CA TRP A 210 5.82 16.81 -3.49
C TRP A 210 6.64 15.69 -4.14
N HIS A 211 7.36 16.00 -5.22
CA HIS A 211 8.47 15.21 -5.73
C HIS A 211 9.77 15.86 -5.28
N GLN A 212 10.61 15.12 -4.58
CA GLN A 212 11.92 15.58 -4.17
C GLN A 212 12.93 15.36 -5.31
N PHE A 213 13.49 16.44 -5.86
CA PHE A 213 14.51 16.36 -6.90
C PHE A 213 15.81 15.79 -6.35
N TRP A 214 16.47 14.94 -7.14
CA TRP A 214 17.81 14.44 -6.87
C TRP A 214 18.85 15.52 -7.19
N ILE A 215 18.85 16.53 -6.33
CA ILE A 215 19.79 17.65 -6.29
C ILE A 215 20.41 17.62 -4.89
N ARG A 216 21.74 17.70 -4.82
CA ARG A 216 22.55 17.55 -3.61
C ARG A 216 23.54 18.71 -3.51
N ALA A 217 23.94 19.08 -2.31
CA ALA A 217 24.94 20.14 -2.08
C ALA A 217 26.09 19.63 -1.20
N LEU A 218 27.33 19.75 -1.67
CA LEU A 218 28.51 19.46 -0.86
C LEU A 218 28.83 20.71 -0.04
N VAL A 219 28.86 20.58 1.27
CA VAL A 219 29.21 21.67 2.19
C VAL A 219 30.35 21.25 3.11
N ARG A 220 31.12 22.24 3.57
CA ARG A 220 32.13 22.08 4.62
C ARG A 220 31.56 22.56 5.94
N VAL A 221 31.24 21.63 6.83
CA VAL A 221 30.82 21.93 8.21
C VAL A 221 32.05 22.27 9.05
N TYR A 222 31.93 23.30 9.90
CA TYR A 222 33.01 23.80 10.76
C TYR A 222 32.57 24.11 12.20
N GLU A 223 31.29 23.89 12.53
CA GLU A 223 30.75 23.86 13.90
C GLU A 223 30.05 22.52 14.14
N ASP A 224 29.81 22.21 15.41
CA ASP A 224 29.24 20.94 15.85
C ASP A 224 27.80 20.74 15.37
N MET A 225 27.38 19.48 15.18
CA MET A 225 26.09 19.14 14.60
C MET A 225 25.25 18.31 15.58
N PRO A 226 23.94 18.60 15.76
CA PRO A 226 23.07 17.76 16.58
C PRO A 226 23.04 16.30 16.09
N PRO A 227 22.81 15.33 17.00
CA PRO A 227 22.69 13.93 16.61
C PRO A 227 21.47 13.71 15.71
N ILE A 228 21.61 12.77 14.78
CA ILE A 228 20.58 12.37 13.82
C ILE A 228 19.79 11.20 14.41
N ILE A 229 18.47 11.34 14.49
CA ILE A 229 17.55 10.23 14.80
C ILE A 229 17.10 9.63 13.46
N HIS A 230 17.63 8.47 13.10
CA HIS A 230 17.36 7.80 11.81
C HIS A 230 15.99 7.12 11.78
N SER A 231 15.53 6.61 12.92
CA SER A 231 14.25 5.89 13.04
C SER A 231 13.68 5.94 14.46
N VAL A 232 12.36 5.79 14.58
CA VAL A 232 11.64 5.53 15.84
C VAL A 232 10.53 4.53 15.53
N ASP A 233 10.36 3.49 16.35
CA ASP A 233 9.28 2.51 16.15
C ASP A 233 7.89 3.17 16.21
N LYS A 234 7.04 2.94 15.19
CA LYS A 234 5.59 3.19 15.25
C LYS A 234 4.90 1.95 15.81
N LEU A 235 4.49 2.01 17.07
CA LEU A 235 3.76 0.92 17.72
C LEU A 235 2.31 0.86 17.22
N PRO A 236 1.80 -0.33 16.82
CA PRO A 236 0.40 -0.50 16.45
C PRO A 236 -0.50 -0.44 17.70
N TRP A 237 -1.81 -0.40 17.52
CA TRP A 237 -2.76 -0.63 18.61
C TRP A 237 -2.61 -2.06 19.16
N SER A 238 -3.12 -2.31 20.37
CA SER A 238 -2.87 -3.57 21.07
C SER A 238 -3.97 -3.94 22.04
N TYR A 239 -4.06 -5.22 22.39
CA TYR A 239 -4.82 -5.70 23.55
C TYR A 239 -3.93 -5.88 24.80
N ALA A 240 -2.61 -5.70 24.67
CA ALA A 240 -1.67 -5.82 25.79
C ALA A 240 -1.63 -4.56 26.66
N THR A 241 -2.08 -4.67 27.91
CA THR A 241 -1.93 -3.64 28.95
C THR A 241 -0.54 -3.65 29.62
N GLY A 242 0.41 -4.43 29.09
CA GLY A 242 1.79 -4.52 29.58
C GLY A 242 2.63 -3.32 29.12
N SER A 243 3.88 -3.25 29.59
CA SER A 243 4.84 -2.29 29.04
C SER A 243 5.14 -2.60 27.57
N ARG A 244 5.42 -1.56 26.77
CA ARG A 244 5.72 -1.69 25.34
C ARG A 244 7.03 -0.98 25.02
N THR A 245 7.96 -1.72 24.41
CA THR A 245 9.28 -1.22 24.03
C THR A 245 9.17 -0.33 22.79
N VAL A 246 9.83 0.82 22.81
CA VAL A 246 10.11 1.65 21.63
C VAL A 246 11.62 1.61 21.40
N THR A 247 12.04 1.25 20.20
CA THR A 247 13.43 1.40 19.74
C THR A 247 13.59 2.60 18.81
N THR A 248 14.83 3.06 18.68
CA THR A 248 15.22 4.21 17.86
C THR A 248 16.69 4.09 17.47
N GLU A 249 17.01 4.40 16.24
CA GLU A 249 18.39 4.44 15.75
C GLU A 249 18.92 5.88 15.80
N VAL A 250 20.08 6.09 16.42
CA VAL A 250 20.67 7.42 16.63
C VAL A 250 22.15 7.43 16.27
N GLU A 251 22.58 8.42 15.49
CA GLU A 251 23.96 8.67 15.09
C GLU A 251 24.37 10.11 15.41
N ASP A 252 25.45 10.31 16.16
CA ASP A 252 26.24 11.53 16.05
C ASP A 252 27.22 11.38 14.88
N ALA A 253 26.88 11.99 13.74
CA ALA A 253 27.68 11.84 12.54
C ALA A 253 29.00 12.63 12.60
N ILE A 254 29.10 13.71 13.38
CA ILE A 254 30.26 14.63 13.44
C ILE A 254 30.31 15.37 14.79
N GLY A 255 31.34 15.09 15.61
CA GLY A 255 31.74 15.93 16.74
C GLY A 255 32.84 16.94 16.42
N ILE A 256 32.62 18.24 16.70
CA ILE A 256 33.58 19.34 16.58
C ILE A 256 33.62 20.16 17.90
N PRO A 257 34.65 20.00 18.76
CA PRO A 257 35.87 19.22 18.56
C PRO A 257 35.65 17.70 18.66
N GLU A 258 36.61 16.92 18.12
CA GLU A 258 36.55 15.45 18.09
C GLU A 258 36.40 14.78 19.48
N ASP A 259 36.83 15.45 20.57
CA ASP A 259 36.61 14.98 21.94
C ASP A 259 35.12 15.00 22.38
N ASN A 260 34.26 15.72 21.66
CA ASN A 260 32.82 15.80 21.87
C ASN A 260 32.03 14.87 20.93
N TRP A 261 32.70 14.04 20.12
CA TRP A 261 32.03 13.14 19.20
C TRP A 261 31.44 11.92 19.95
N GLY A 262 30.12 11.80 19.91
CA GLY A 262 29.32 10.69 20.42
C GLY A 262 27.92 11.10 20.84
N VAL A 263 26.98 10.16 20.75
CA VAL A 263 25.63 10.27 21.33
C VAL A 263 25.75 10.17 22.85
N ALA A 264 25.38 11.24 23.56
CA ALA A 264 25.38 11.28 25.02
C ALA A 264 24.13 10.64 25.63
N SER A 265 22.95 10.86 25.02
CA SER A 265 21.71 10.23 25.46
C SER A 265 20.66 10.12 24.36
N ALA A 266 19.76 9.15 24.52
CA ALA A 266 18.46 9.14 23.89
C ALA A 266 17.38 9.07 24.99
N THR A 267 16.27 9.79 24.79
CA THR A 267 15.18 9.95 25.75
C THR A 267 13.84 9.78 25.05
N LEU A 268 13.07 8.80 25.48
CA LEU A 268 11.69 8.59 25.07
C LEU A 268 10.79 9.54 25.86
N VAL A 269 10.01 10.36 25.16
CA VAL A 269 9.06 11.31 25.73
C VAL A 269 7.64 10.85 25.38
N TYR A 270 6.77 10.70 26.39
CA TYR A 270 5.42 10.17 26.19
C TYR A 270 4.38 10.82 27.10
N ASN A 271 3.11 10.76 26.73
CA ASN A 271 1.99 11.07 27.61
C ASN A 271 0.87 10.03 27.43
N VAL A 272 -0.03 9.97 28.41
CA VAL A 272 -1.23 9.12 28.38
C VAL A 272 -2.46 10.03 28.36
N ASN A 273 -3.40 9.78 27.43
CA ASN A 273 -4.66 10.51 27.27
C ASN A 273 -4.52 12.05 27.15
N GLY A 274 -3.42 12.56 26.61
CA GLY A 274 -3.16 14.01 26.52
C GLY A 274 -2.81 14.68 27.85
N GLY A 275 -2.36 13.90 28.85
CA GLY A 275 -1.84 14.40 30.12
C GLY A 275 -0.44 15.04 30.00
N ASP A 276 0.18 15.31 31.14
CA ASP A 276 1.53 15.85 31.20
C ASP A 276 2.55 14.89 30.55
N TRP A 277 3.49 15.45 29.78
CA TRP A 277 4.59 14.69 29.19
C TRP A 277 5.55 14.16 30.26
N GLN A 278 5.96 12.91 30.09
CA GLN A 278 6.86 12.15 30.94
C GLN A 278 8.07 11.69 30.11
N THR A 279 9.23 11.50 30.74
CA THR A 279 10.46 11.13 30.06
C THR A 279 11.05 9.83 30.62
N ILE A 280 11.67 9.03 29.74
CA ILE A 280 12.36 7.78 30.06
C ILE A 280 13.69 7.79 29.32
N SER A 281 14.79 7.65 30.05
CA SER A 281 16.12 7.48 29.43
C SER A 281 16.17 6.13 28.71
N MET A 282 16.57 6.16 27.44
CA MET A 282 16.75 4.97 26.61
C MET A 282 18.16 4.41 26.82
N GLY A 283 18.27 3.08 26.85
CA GLY A 283 19.57 2.39 26.87
C GLY A 283 19.97 1.99 25.46
N CYS A 284 21.25 2.16 25.10
CA CYS A 284 21.79 1.56 23.88
C CYS A 284 21.72 0.04 24.00
N VAL A 285 20.98 -0.61 23.09
CA VAL A 285 20.77 -2.06 23.02
C VAL A 285 21.60 -2.73 21.92
N ASP A 286 21.99 -1.97 20.90
CA ASP A 286 22.97 -2.40 19.91
C ASP A 286 23.90 -1.25 19.51
N THR A 287 25.20 -1.52 19.39
CA THR A 287 26.23 -0.52 19.09
C THR A 287 26.80 -0.79 17.71
N ILE A 288 26.51 0.12 16.77
CA ILE A 288 26.89 0.00 15.36
C ILE A 288 28.30 0.58 15.13
N GLU A 289 28.57 1.78 15.67
CA GLU A 289 29.88 2.43 15.56
C GLU A 289 30.26 3.16 16.86
N THR A 290 31.55 3.17 17.18
CA THR A 290 32.14 3.85 18.34
C THR A 290 33.31 4.75 17.94
N ILE A 291 33.47 5.87 18.63
CA ILE A 291 34.67 6.70 18.53
C ILE A 291 35.34 6.82 19.91
N GLY A 292 36.54 6.25 20.04
CA GLY A 292 37.18 6.07 21.35
C GLY A 292 36.33 5.17 22.25
N ASP A 293 35.94 5.70 23.42
CA ASP A 293 35.03 5.03 24.36
C ASP A 293 33.55 5.45 24.18
N ASN A 294 33.25 6.36 23.23
CA ASN A 294 31.91 6.91 23.00
C ASN A 294 31.14 6.12 21.93
N ILE A 295 29.82 6.01 22.08
CA ILE A 295 28.93 5.48 21.04
C ILE A 295 28.74 6.57 19.98
N LYS A 296 29.15 6.31 18.75
CA LYS A 296 28.88 7.20 17.62
C LYS A 296 27.51 6.91 17.01
N HIS A 297 27.19 5.63 16.82
CA HIS A 297 25.98 5.16 16.15
C HIS A 297 25.46 3.90 16.84
N GLY A 298 24.16 3.83 17.13
CA GLY A 298 23.56 2.65 17.75
C GLY A 298 22.04 2.69 17.82
N ILE A 299 21.46 1.55 18.20
CA ILE A 299 20.04 1.38 18.46
C ILE A 299 19.81 1.52 19.96
N TRP A 300 18.86 2.36 20.33
CA TRP A 300 18.48 2.67 21.71
C TRP A 300 17.05 2.21 21.98
N ALA A 301 16.75 1.77 23.19
CA ALA A 301 15.42 1.28 23.57
C ALA A 301 14.96 1.77 24.95
N ALA A 302 13.66 1.98 25.10
CA ALA A 302 12.99 2.16 26.39
C ALA A 302 11.59 1.56 26.38
N ASP A 303 11.11 1.16 27.56
CA ASP A 303 9.75 0.65 27.75
C ASP A 303 8.81 1.76 28.21
N ILE A 304 7.76 2.03 27.44
CA ILE A 304 6.58 2.76 27.92
C ILE A 304 5.87 1.87 28.96
N PRO A 305 5.61 2.35 30.19
CA PRO A 305 4.86 1.60 31.19
C PRO A 305 3.46 1.21 30.71
N GLY A 306 2.97 0.07 31.20
CA GLY A 306 1.65 -0.44 30.82
C GLY A 306 0.50 0.51 31.22
N VAL A 307 -0.43 0.69 30.29
CA VAL A 307 -1.64 1.53 30.42
C VAL A 307 -2.91 0.66 30.32
N GLY A 308 -4.07 1.23 30.68
CA GLY A 308 -5.34 0.52 30.71
C GLY A 308 -6.03 0.41 29.35
N VAL A 309 -6.99 -0.50 29.25
CA VAL A 309 -7.90 -0.57 28.10
C VAL A 309 -8.67 0.74 27.97
N GLY A 310 -8.69 1.29 26.77
CA GLY A 310 -9.29 2.58 26.43
C GLY A 310 -8.28 3.73 26.38
N ASP A 311 -7.11 3.60 27.02
CA ASP A 311 -6.09 4.64 27.05
C ASP A 311 -5.39 4.80 25.69
N SER A 312 -5.15 6.05 25.29
CA SER A 312 -4.22 6.40 24.22
C SER A 312 -2.88 6.84 24.79
N VAL A 313 -1.80 6.50 24.09
CA VAL A 313 -0.43 6.94 24.41
C VAL A 313 0.12 7.68 23.20
N SER A 314 0.66 8.87 23.42
CA SER A 314 1.39 9.63 22.41
C SER A 314 2.86 9.74 22.82
N TYR A 315 3.79 9.57 21.89
CA TYR A 315 5.23 9.54 22.18
C TYR A 315 6.11 9.99 21.01
N TYR A 316 7.35 10.37 21.33
CA TYR A 316 8.43 10.70 20.41
C TYR A 316 9.79 10.57 21.13
N VAL A 317 10.90 10.66 20.39
CA VAL A 317 12.27 10.56 20.94
C VAL A 317 12.99 11.90 20.86
N VAL A 318 13.84 12.19 21.85
CA VAL A 318 14.84 13.27 21.87
C VAL A 318 16.21 12.61 22.00
N ALA A 319 17.21 13.09 21.27
CA ALA A 319 18.60 12.66 21.40
C ALA A 319 19.51 13.86 21.67
N GLU A 320 20.59 13.66 22.42
CA GLU A 320 21.61 14.67 22.73
C GLU A 320 23.03 14.12 22.49
N ASP A 321 23.92 14.93 21.94
CA ASP A 321 25.36 14.65 21.80
C ASP A 321 26.16 15.04 23.07
N LEU A 322 27.48 14.81 23.06
CA LEU A 322 28.35 15.16 24.20
C LEU A 322 28.64 16.67 24.32
N SER A 323 28.32 17.47 23.29
CA SER A 323 28.29 18.94 23.36
C SER A 323 27.01 19.48 24.01
N GLY A 324 25.97 18.66 24.13
CA GLY A 324 24.64 19.06 24.59
C GLY A 324 23.81 19.75 23.50
N LEU A 325 24.14 19.57 22.21
CA LEU A 325 23.16 19.79 21.14
C LEU A 325 22.23 18.58 21.08
N GLY A 326 21.00 18.81 20.66
CA GLY A 326 20.03 17.74 20.57
C GLY A 326 19.04 17.91 19.44
N ASP A 327 18.51 16.78 18.98
CA ASP A 327 17.40 16.74 18.03
C ASP A 327 16.19 16.00 18.63
N THR A 328 15.04 16.12 17.97
CA THR A 328 13.76 15.61 18.43
C THR A 328 12.97 15.06 17.26
N TRP A 329 12.60 13.79 17.35
CA TRP A 329 11.75 13.13 16.37
C TRP A 329 10.47 13.93 16.15
N ARG A 330 10.28 14.40 14.91
CA ARG A 330 9.28 15.45 14.59
C ARG A 330 7.84 14.93 14.56
N THR A 331 7.66 13.63 14.33
CA THR A 331 6.33 12.99 14.29
C THR A 331 5.98 12.42 15.65
N ILE A 332 4.92 12.94 16.27
CA ILE A 332 4.35 12.33 17.47
C ILE A 332 3.59 11.07 17.04
N TYR A 333 4.15 9.90 17.33
CA TYR A 333 3.43 8.64 17.18
C TYR A 333 2.44 8.45 18.31
N TRP A 334 1.43 7.63 18.07
CA TRP A 334 0.47 7.25 19.08
C TRP A 334 -0.09 5.86 18.81
N TYR A 335 -0.51 5.20 19.89
CA TYR A 335 -1.28 3.97 19.85
C TYR A 335 -2.42 4.03 20.87
N LYS A 336 -3.34 3.08 20.78
CA LYS A 336 -4.38 2.87 21.77
C LYS A 336 -4.36 1.43 22.27
N ILE A 337 -4.64 1.23 23.55
CA ILE A 337 -4.99 -0.10 24.06
C ILE A 337 -6.51 -0.24 23.95
N ILE A 338 -6.95 -1.30 23.28
CA ILE A 338 -8.37 -1.65 23.11
C ILE A 338 -8.60 -3.08 23.61
N GLU A 339 -9.84 -3.52 23.62
CA GLU A 339 -10.22 -4.90 23.94
C GLU A 339 -10.88 -5.55 22.72
N GLY A 340 -10.65 -6.84 22.52
CA GLY A 340 -11.46 -7.66 21.63
C GLY A 340 -12.76 -8.08 22.32
N THR A 341 -13.76 -8.42 21.52
CA THR A 341 -15.10 -8.81 21.98
C THR A 341 -15.21 -10.33 22.05
N PRO A 342 -15.50 -10.93 23.23
CA PRO A 342 -15.66 -12.37 23.36
C PRO A 342 -16.70 -12.95 22.40
N GLY A 343 -16.30 -13.94 21.60
CA GLY A 343 -17.14 -14.58 20.58
C GLY A 343 -17.22 -13.87 19.23
N ASN A 344 -16.64 -12.68 19.06
CA ASN A 344 -16.52 -12.05 17.73
C ASN A 344 -15.43 -12.74 16.90
N ILE A 345 -15.58 -12.68 15.57
CA ILE A 345 -14.50 -12.99 14.62
C ILE A 345 -13.61 -11.75 14.44
N PHE A 346 -12.34 -11.97 14.11
CA PHE A 346 -11.44 -10.88 13.74
C PHE A 346 -11.53 -10.61 12.24
N PHE A 347 -11.61 -9.34 11.84
CA PHE A 347 -11.48 -8.95 10.44
C PHE A 347 -10.45 -7.84 10.29
N TYR A 348 -9.29 -8.20 9.75
CA TYR A 348 -8.23 -7.29 9.36
C TYR A 348 -8.42 -6.81 7.92
N ASN A 349 -8.18 -5.51 7.70
CA ASN A 349 -8.21 -4.89 6.39
C ASN A 349 -7.21 -3.73 6.28
N ASP A 350 -6.27 -3.81 5.34
CA ASP A 350 -5.39 -2.71 4.86
C ASP A 350 -5.63 -2.37 3.37
N ASP A 351 -6.87 -2.54 2.92
CA ASP A 351 -7.32 -2.29 1.54
C ASP A 351 -8.63 -1.46 1.54
N PHE A 352 -9.14 -1.05 0.37
CA PHE A 352 -10.29 -0.14 0.22
C PHE A 352 -11.65 -0.85 0.45
N TYR A 353 -11.87 -1.26 1.69
CA TYR A 353 -13.05 -1.99 2.13
C TYR A 353 -14.11 -1.11 2.80
N GLY A 354 -15.37 -1.41 2.52
CA GLY A 354 -16.52 -0.79 3.16
C GLY A 354 -16.81 0.64 2.69
N PRO A 355 -17.90 1.26 3.16
CA PRO A 355 -18.30 2.60 2.70
C PRO A 355 -17.25 3.66 3.04
N PRO A 356 -16.84 4.53 2.09
CA PRO A 356 -17.52 4.82 0.82
C PRO A 356 -17.06 4.00 -0.40
N PHE A 357 -16.12 3.08 -0.24
CA PHE A 357 -15.45 2.39 -1.35
C PHE A 357 -16.26 1.20 -1.89
N THR A 358 -16.55 0.23 -1.02
CA THR A 358 -17.22 -1.04 -1.35
C THR A 358 -18.32 -1.35 -0.32
N PRO A 359 -19.19 -2.36 -0.55
CA PRO A 359 -20.15 -2.78 0.48
C PRO A 359 -19.48 -3.62 1.56
N ASP A 360 -19.91 -3.46 2.81
CA ASP A 360 -19.46 -4.29 3.95
C ASP A 360 -20.14 -5.66 3.94
N PHE A 361 -19.75 -6.53 3.00
CA PHE A 361 -20.28 -7.89 2.87
C PHE A 361 -20.12 -8.74 4.15
N VAL A 362 -19.13 -8.44 4.99
CA VAL A 362 -18.90 -9.12 6.27
C VAL A 362 -19.98 -8.72 7.27
N GLY A 363 -20.18 -7.42 7.50
CA GLY A 363 -21.20 -6.89 8.41
C GLY A 363 -22.63 -7.12 7.94
N MET A 364 -22.85 -7.23 6.62
CA MET A 364 -24.14 -7.66 6.03
C MET A 364 -24.50 -9.12 6.34
N VAL A 365 -23.53 -9.96 6.70
CA VAL A 365 -23.71 -11.40 6.93
C VAL A 365 -23.57 -11.78 8.40
N TYR A 366 -22.72 -11.09 9.16
CA TYR A 366 -22.43 -11.40 10.55
C TYR A 366 -22.15 -10.13 11.36
N GLU A 367 -22.90 -9.92 12.44
CA GLU A 367 -22.81 -8.71 13.28
C GLU A 367 -21.70 -8.75 14.34
N ASN A 368 -21.19 -9.95 14.67
CA ASN A 368 -20.24 -10.18 15.76
C ASN A 368 -18.79 -10.16 15.21
N VAL A 369 -18.34 -8.98 14.79
CA VAL A 369 -17.07 -8.77 14.09
C VAL A 369 -16.27 -7.66 14.78
N ASP A 370 -15.02 -7.95 15.12
CA ASP A 370 -14.06 -6.94 15.55
C ASP A 370 -13.24 -6.50 14.32
N TYR A 371 -13.61 -5.34 13.78
CA TYR A 371 -12.95 -4.73 12.62
C TYR A 371 -11.61 -4.09 13.00
N TRP A 372 -10.60 -4.33 12.17
CA TRP A 372 -9.25 -3.82 12.34
C TRP A 372 -8.76 -3.20 11.04
N ASP A 373 -8.70 -1.87 11.03
CA ASP A 373 -8.24 -1.03 9.94
C ASP A 373 -6.71 -0.89 10.05
N GLY A 374 -5.97 -1.32 9.03
CA GLY A 374 -4.51 -1.31 9.00
C GLY A 374 -3.90 0.10 9.01
N ASP A 375 -4.54 1.08 8.38
CA ASP A 375 -4.06 2.47 8.34
C ASP A 375 -4.16 3.14 9.71
N VAL A 376 -5.25 2.84 10.44
CA VAL A 376 -5.56 3.46 11.74
C VAL A 376 -4.98 2.69 12.92
N GLN A 377 -5.06 1.35 12.92
CA GLN A 377 -4.59 0.49 14.00
C GLN A 377 -3.17 -0.09 13.78
N GLY A 378 -2.67 -0.18 12.54
CA GLY A 378 -1.37 -0.80 12.21
C GLY A 378 -1.38 -2.33 12.25
N THR A 379 -0.19 -2.96 12.07
CA THR A 379 -0.02 -4.42 12.13
C THR A 379 -0.56 -5.02 13.44
N PRO A 380 -1.49 -5.99 13.42
CA PRO A 380 -2.08 -6.56 14.64
C PRO A 380 -1.02 -7.37 15.41
N ASP A 381 -0.65 -6.89 16.59
CA ASP A 381 0.40 -7.54 17.39
C ASP A 381 -0.06 -8.89 17.98
N SER A 382 0.91 -9.62 18.56
CA SER A 382 0.66 -10.96 19.09
C SER A 382 -0.46 -11.05 20.14
N SER A 383 -0.81 -9.95 20.83
CA SER A 383 -1.93 -9.93 21.79
C SER A 383 -3.29 -9.92 21.10
N VAL A 384 -3.38 -9.29 19.92
CA VAL A 384 -4.59 -9.24 19.08
C VAL A 384 -4.87 -10.63 18.55
N ILE A 385 -3.90 -11.24 17.87
CA ILE A 385 -4.08 -12.60 17.29
C ILE A 385 -4.24 -13.67 18.39
N ALA A 386 -3.59 -13.51 19.54
CA ALA A 386 -3.78 -14.43 20.68
C ALA A 386 -5.21 -14.41 21.24
N PHE A 387 -5.96 -13.31 21.09
CA PHE A 387 -7.35 -13.23 21.56
C PHE A 387 -8.30 -14.18 20.79
N TYR A 388 -8.05 -14.35 19.49
CA TYR A 388 -8.80 -15.26 18.60
C TYR A 388 -8.15 -16.64 18.47
N THR A 389 -6.91 -16.81 18.95
CA THR A 389 -6.22 -18.12 18.91
C THR A 389 -6.90 -19.12 19.86
N PRO A 390 -7.32 -20.30 19.39
CA PRO A 390 -7.92 -21.34 20.23
C PRO A 390 -7.10 -21.64 21.48
N GLY A 391 -7.78 -21.62 22.64
CA GLY A 391 -7.17 -21.90 23.93
C GLY A 391 -6.29 -20.78 24.52
N LYS A 392 -6.07 -19.66 23.81
CA LYS A 392 -5.37 -18.48 24.35
C LYS A 392 -6.33 -17.35 24.76
N GLY A 393 -7.38 -17.11 23.98
CA GLY A 393 -8.35 -16.03 24.24
C GLY A 393 -9.82 -16.44 24.04
N PRO A 394 -10.76 -15.52 24.27
CA PRO A 394 -12.20 -15.76 24.21
C PRO A 394 -12.86 -15.31 22.89
N GLY A 395 -12.09 -14.84 21.90
CA GLY A 395 -12.60 -14.55 20.56
C GLY A 395 -13.04 -15.83 19.83
N ALA A 396 -13.84 -15.70 18.78
CA ALA A 396 -14.11 -16.82 17.89
C ALA A 396 -12.83 -17.18 17.11
N PRO A 397 -12.58 -18.46 16.81
CA PRO A 397 -11.32 -18.92 16.20
C PRO A 397 -11.34 -18.71 14.68
N VAL A 398 -11.57 -17.48 14.24
CA VAL A 398 -11.71 -17.09 12.83
C VAL A 398 -11.05 -15.72 12.63
N ILE A 399 -10.15 -15.67 11.66
CA ILE A 399 -9.53 -14.44 11.15
C ILE A 399 -9.92 -14.30 9.68
N LEU A 400 -10.42 -13.12 9.32
CA LEU A 400 -10.56 -12.66 7.95
C LEU A 400 -9.44 -11.64 7.72
N TRP A 401 -8.77 -11.72 6.58
CA TRP A 401 -7.67 -10.85 6.20
C TRP A 401 -7.87 -10.40 4.75
N ASN A 402 -8.34 -9.17 4.58
CA ASN A 402 -8.37 -8.50 3.27
C ASN A 402 -7.11 -7.64 3.16
N SER A 403 -6.36 -7.79 2.07
CA SER A 403 -5.15 -7.02 1.83
C SER A 403 -4.90 -6.92 0.35
N TRP A 404 -4.30 -5.82 -0.11
CA TRP A 404 -3.88 -5.73 -1.50
C TRP A 404 -2.59 -6.53 -1.73
N GLY A 405 -1.47 -6.09 -1.15
CA GLY A 405 -0.14 -6.71 -1.32
C GLY A 405 0.29 -7.71 -0.24
N GLY A 406 -0.45 -7.85 0.85
CA GLY A 406 -0.18 -8.86 1.89
C GLY A 406 1.10 -8.63 2.72
N GLU A 407 1.79 -7.49 2.61
CA GLU A 407 3.03 -7.20 3.35
C GLU A 407 2.80 -7.28 4.87
N THR A 408 1.71 -6.70 5.36
CA THR A 408 1.35 -6.75 6.78
C THR A 408 1.08 -8.19 7.25
N PHE A 409 0.52 -9.04 6.39
CA PHE A 409 0.34 -10.46 6.68
C PHE A 409 1.70 -11.17 6.78
N ALA A 410 2.63 -10.86 5.88
CA ALA A 410 3.97 -11.40 5.88
C ALA A 410 4.77 -11.04 7.15
N GLU A 411 4.59 -9.84 7.72
CA GLU A 411 5.17 -9.49 9.03
C GLU A 411 4.69 -10.43 10.14
N VAL A 412 3.38 -10.69 10.22
CA VAL A 412 2.76 -11.53 11.26
C VAL A 412 3.07 -13.02 11.05
N VAL A 413 3.26 -13.44 9.79
CA VAL A 413 3.82 -14.76 9.42
C VAL A 413 5.29 -14.87 9.82
N LYS A 414 6.13 -13.86 9.55
CA LYS A 414 7.55 -13.83 9.96
C LYS A 414 7.72 -13.85 11.48
N ALA A 415 6.80 -13.24 12.21
CA ALA A 415 6.71 -13.32 13.67
C ALA A 415 6.22 -14.69 14.20
N GLY A 416 5.80 -15.62 13.35
CA GLY A 416 5.30 -16.95 13.74
C GLY A 416 3.88 -16.94 14.32
N VAL A 417 3.18 -15.81 14.23
CA VAL A 417 1.92 -15.55 14.96
C VAL A 417 0.74 -16.19 14.24
N ILE A 418 0.65 -16.11 12.90
CA ILE A 418 -0.36 -16.82 12.11
C ILE A 418 -0.19 -18.33 12.21
N GLN A 419 1.05 -18.83 12.17
CA GLN A 419 1.37 -20.25 12.34
C GLN A 419 0.87 -20.75 13.70
N SER A 420 1.08 -19.99 14.78
CA SER A 420 0.55 -20.37 16.10
C SER A 420 -0.98 -20.31 16.20
N PHE A 421 -1.66 -19.52 15.36
CA PHE A 421 -3.12 -19.50 15.27
C PHE A 421 -3.65 -20.74 14.54
N LEU A 422 -3.04 -21.09 13.41
CA LEU A 422 -3.39 -22.28 12.61
C LEU A 422 -3.01 -23.59 13.35
N ASP A 423 -1.83 -23.70 13.97
CA ASP A 423 -1.46 -24.89 14.76
C ASP A 423 -2.38 -25.13 15.98
N ALA A 424 -3.13 -24.13 16.42
CA ALA A 424 -4.13 -24.26 17.47
C ALA A 424 -5.53 -24.68 16.94
N GLY A 425 -5.72 -24.78 15.62
CA GLY A 425 -7.01 -25.08 14.98
C GLY A 425 -7.86 -23.85 14.65
N GLY A 426 -7.23 -22.69 14.40
CA GLY A 426 -7.91 -21.50 13.91
C GLY A 426 -8.39 -21.62 12.46
N ASN A 427 -9.31 -20.76 12.04
CA ASN A 427 -9.77 -20.67 10.65
C ASN A 427 -9.35 -19.34 10.03
N LEU A 428 -8.88 -19.34 8.78
CA LEU A 428 -8.33 -18.15 8.12
C LEU A 428 -8.97 -17.93 6.74
N PHE A 429 -9.58 -16.77 6.49
CA PHE A 429 -9.94 -16.33 5.14
C PHE A 429 -8.96 -15.23 4.70
N MET A 430 -8.36 -15.37 3.52
CA MET A 430 -7.44 -14.42 2.89
C MET A 430 -7.99 -14.03 1.52
N SER A 431 -7.91 -12.74 1.18
CA SER A 431 -8.37 -12.21 -0.12
C SER A 431 -7.52 -11.00 -0.52
N GLY A 432 -7.10 -10.96 -1.78
CA GLY A 432 -6.27 -9.88 -2.34
C GLY A 432 -5.75 -10.24 -3.73
N GLN A 433 -5.54 -9.26 -4.60
CA GLN A 433 -5.05 -9.52 -5.96
C GLN A 433 -3.53 -9.78 -6.00
N ASP A 434 -2.75 -9.10 -5.15
CA ASP A 434 -1.28 -9.20 -5.03
C ASP A 434 -0.90 -9.88 -3.69
N PHE A 435 -1.79 -10.67 -3.07
CA PHE A 435 -1.68 -11.04 -1.64
C PHE A 435 -0.39 -11.81 -1.30
N LEU A 436 0.22 -12.51 -2.26
CA LEU A 436 1.46 -13.24 -2.05
C LEU A 436 2.71 -12.39 -2.30
N TYR A 437 2.62 -11.23 -2.94
CA TYR A 437 3.74 -10.29 -3.14
C TYR A 437 4.47 -10.00 -1.83
N GLY A 438 3.75 -9.75 -0.74
CA GLY A 438 4.33 -9.50 0.58
C GLY A 438 5.12 -10.69 1.15
N LEU A 439 4.83 -11.92 0.71
CA LEU A 439 5.54 -13.14 1.09
C LEU A 439 6.68 -13.51 0.12
N THR A 440 6.60 -13.11 -1.16
CA THR A 440 7.60 -13.40 -2.21
C THR A 440 8.66 -12.31 -2.34
N GLY A 441 8.27 -11.04 -2.25
CA GLY A 441 9.04 -9.88 -2.69
C GLY A 441 9.14 -9.75 -4.22
N THR A 442 8.31 -10.45 -5.00
CA THR A 442 8.29 -10.40 -6.47
C THR A 442 6.91 -10.77 -7.04
N TYR A 443 6.60 -10.22 -8.21
CA TYR A 443 5.41 -10.57 -8.99
C TYR A 443 5.65 -11.77 -9.93
N ASP A 444 6.91 -12.15 -10.18
CA ASP A 444 7.26 -13.30 -11.05
C ASP A 444 6.75 -14.65 -10.49
N GLU A 445 6.77 -15.70 -11.32
CA GLU A 445 6.54 -17.09 -10.88
C GLU A 445 7.48 -17.50 -9.73
N VAL A 446 6.91 -18.06 -8.66
CA VAL A 446 7.64 -18.53 -7.48
C VAL A 446 7.36 -20.01 -7.22
N GLU A 447 8.43 -20.82 -7.28
CA GLU A 447 8.48 -22.15 -6.66
C GLU A 447 8.66 -21.99 -5.14
N TRP A 448 7.68 -22.46 -4.35
CA TRP A 448 7.72 -22.38 -2.89
C TRP A 448 8.49 -23.55 -2.28
N GLU A 449 9.37 -23.25 -1.32
CA GLU A 449 10.22 -24.24 -0.68
C GLU A 449 9.65 -24.76 0.65
N ALA A 450 9.97 -26.00 0.99
CA ALA A 450 9.53 -26.62 2.25
C ALA A 450 10.07 -25.86 3.47
N GLY A 451 9.19 -25.59 4.45
CA GLY A 451 9.48 -24.70 5.58
C GLY A 451 9.06 -23.24 5.37
N THR A 452 8.60 -22.85 4.18
CA THR A 452 7.92 -21.56 3.95
C THR A 452 6.44 -21.65 4.35
N PHE A 453 5.80 -20.51 4.62
CA PHE A 453 4.38 -20.48 5.00
C PHE A 453 3.44 -20.98 3.89
N PRO A 454 3.58 -20.57 2.61
CA PRO A 454 2.73 -21.09 1.53
C PRO A 454 2.87 -22.60 1.34
N TYR A 455 4.09 -23.14 1.40
CA TYR A 455 4.31 -24.58 1.30
C TYR A 455 3.72 -25.36 2.49
N ASP A 456 4.05 -24.96 3.72
CA ASP A 456 3.73 -25.74 4.93
C ASP A 456 2.26 -25.58 5.36
N TYR A 457 1.65 -24.40 5.17
CA TYR A 457 0.30 -24.07 5.63
C TYR A 457 -0.73 -23.92 4.51
N LEU A 458 -0.38 -23.27 3.40
CA LEU A 458 -1.30 -23.10 2.26
C LEU A 458 -1.27 -24.26 1.27
N LYS A 459 -0.24 -25.13 1.33
CA LYS A 459 -0.01 -26.20 0.34
C LYS A 459 0.16 -25.68 -1.08
N PHE A 460 0.69 -24.46 -1.23
CA PHE A 460 1.06 -23.89 -2.52
C PHE A 460 2.50 -24.26 -2.82
N TYR A 461 2.75 -24.76 -4.03
CA TYR A 461 4.05 -25.21 -4.51
C TYR A 461 4.56 -24.33 -5.64
N VAL A 462 3.67 -23.84 -6.51
CA VAL A 462 3.98 -22.83 -7.52
C VAL A 462 2.83 -21.82 -7.57
N THR A 463 3.16 -20.52 -7.57
CA THR A 463 2.20 -19.41 -7.74
C THR A 463 2.81 -18.33 -8.64
N VAL A 464 1.95 -17.51 -9.25
CA VAL A 464 2.35 -16.37 -10.09
C VAL A 464 1.50 -15.16 -9.68
N ASP A 465 2.12 -14.00 -9.47
CA ASP A 465 1.43 -12.71 -9.35
C ASP A 465 1.34 -12.05 -10.73
N ASP A 466 0.37 -11.18 -10.94
CA ASP A 466 0.16 -10.45 -12.20
C ASP A 466 0.20 -11.29 -13.52
N PRO A 467 -0.21 -12.57 -13.59
CA PRO A 467 -0.24 -13.28 -14.86
C PRO A 467 -1.29 -12.64 -15.79
N GLU A 468 -0.93 -12.42 -17.06
CA GLU A 468 -1.80 -11.78 -18.07
C GLU A 468 -2.91 -12.73 -18.58
N LEU A 469 -3.64 -13.38 -17.65
CA LEU A 469 -4.78 -14.27 -17.90
C LEU A 469 -6.04 -13.48 -18.26
N VAL A 470 -6.20 -12.31 -17.64
CA VAL A 470 -7.28 -11.35 -17.91
C VAL A 470 -6.64 -10.02 -18.28
N SER A 471 -7.27 -9.30 -19.21
CA SER A 471 -6.87 -7.92 -19.52
C SER A 471 -6.97 -7.06 -18.25
N PRO A 472 -5.89 -6.40 -17.79
CA PRO A 472 -5.91 -5.65 -16.53
C PRO A 472 -6.88 -4.46 -16.57
N CYS A 473 -7.30 -4.05 -17.77
CA CYS A 473 -8.25 -2.96 -18.00
C CYS A 473 -9.72 -3.41 -17.96
N ASP A 474 -10.00 -4.71 -17.90
CA ASP A 474 -11.33 -5.32 -17.91
C ASP A 474 -11.63 -6.01 -16.57
N TYR A 475 -12.84 -6.54 -16.42
CA TYR A 475 -13.23 -7.34 -15.26
C TYR A 475 -12.83 -8.81 -15.43
N ALA A 476 -12.60 -9.50 -14.30
CA ALA A 476 -12.46 -10.95 -14.29
C ALA A 476 -13.80 -11.64 -14.04
N ILE A 477 -13.90 -12.86 -14.53
CA ILE A 477 -14.97 -13.81 -14.19
C ILE A 477 -14.30 -14.98 -13.46
N PHE A 478 -14.74 -15.28 -12.25
CA PHE A 478 -14.25 -16.43 -11.48
C PHE A 478 -15.34 -17.50 -11.36
N HIS A 479 -15.08 -18.69 -11.88
CA HIS A 479 -16.02 -19.81 -11.91
C HIS A 479 -15.85 -20.69 -10.68
N GLY A 480 -16.92 -20.93 -9.94
CA GLY A 480 -16.92 -21.78 -8.75
C GLY A 480 -17.08 -23.27 -9.08
N ASP A 481 -16.38 -24.15 -8.36
CA ASP A 481 -16.58 -25.61 -8.46
C ASP A 481 -18.03 -26.00 -8.08
N PRO A 482 -18.84 -26.58 -9.00
CA PRO A 482 -20.20 -27.03 -8.69
C PRO A 482 -20.27 -28.20 -7.69
N ALA A 483 -19.16 -28.89 -7.41
CA ALA A 483 -19.06 -29.88 -6.34
C ALA A 483 -18.76 -29.27 -4.96
N ASP A 484 -18.37 -27.99 -4.88
CA ASP A 484 -17.89 -27.38 -3.66
C ASP A 484 -18.98 -26.72 -2.80
N THR A 485 -18.88 -26.88 -1.49
CA THR A 485 -19.86 -26.34 -0.54
C THR A 485 -19.87 -24.81 -0.44
N ILE A 486 -18.76 -24.15 -0.77
CA ILE A 486 -18.63 -22.69 -0.75
C ILE A 486 -19.00 -22.12 -2.12
N THR A 487 -18.47 -22.66 -3.20
CA THR A 487 -18.45 -21.97 -4.50
C THR A 487 -19.44 -22.49 -5.55
N ALA A 488 -20.12 -23.62 -5.31
CA ALA A 488 -21.13 -24.15 -6.26
C ALA A 488 -22.25 -23.19 -6.72
N PRO A 489 -22.69 -22.14 -5.99
CA PRO A 489 -23.63 -21.15 -6.53
C PRO A 489 -23.07 -20.30 -7.67
N PHE A 490 -21.75 -20.33 -7.90
CA PHE A 490 -21.02 -19.47 -8.83
C PHE A 490 -20.44 -20.28 -10.01
N GLU A 491 -21.02 -21.44 -10.35
CA GLU A 491 -20.65 -22.23 -11.54
C GLU A 491 -20.71 -21.37 -12.82
N ASP A 492 -21.77 -20.57 -12.97
CA ASP A 492 -21.96 -19.61 -14.07
C ASP A 492 -20.99 -18.40 -14.02
N GLY A 493 -20.18 -18.27 -12.97
CA GLY A 493 -19.20 -17.19 -12.75
C GLY A 493 -19.63 -16.14 -11.73
N ILE A 494 -18.65 -15.44 -11.15
CA ILE A 494 -18.82 -14.20 -10.38
C ILE A 494 -17.94 -13.11 -11.00
N TYR A 495 -18.49 -11.90 -11.16
CA TYR A 495 -17.81 -10.79 -11.81
C TYR A 495 -17.08 -9.92 -10.80
N VAL A 496 -15.79 -9.67 -11.03
CA VAL A 496 -14.94 -8.86 -10.14
C VAL A 496 -14.28 -7.74 -10.94
N TRP A 497 -14.54 -6.50 -10.52
CA TRP A 497 -14.03 -5.30 -11.18
C TRP A 497 -12.62 -4.96 -10.70
N PRO A 498 -11.74 -4.38 -11.57
CA PRO A 498 -10.51 -3.75 -11.12
C PRO A 498 -10.72 -2.81 -9.94
N TYR A 499 -9.69 -2.59 -9.13
CA TYR A 499 -9.72 -1.65 -8.01
C TYR A 499 -10.16 -0.24 -8.45
N ILE A 500 -11.43 0.09 -8.22
CA ILE A 500 -12.09 1.32 -8.73
C ILE A 500 -11.36 2.59 -8.27
N TRP A 501 -10.75 2.56 -7.09
CA TRP A 501 -10.00 3.68 -6.52
C TRP A 501 -8.65 3.91 -7.24
N ALA A 502 -8.01 2.84 -7.74
CA ALA A 502 -6.76 2.90 -8.50
C ALA A 502 -7.00 3.34 -9.96
N GLY A 503 -8.17 2.98 -10.50
CA GLY A 503 -8.66 3.38 -11.81
C GLY A 503 -8.76 2.21 -12.79
N THR A 504 -8.80 2.52 -14.08
CA THR A 504 -8.75 1.49 -15.14
C THR A 504 -7.34 0.90 -15.24
N CYS A 505 -7.24 -0.38 -15.61
CA CYS A 505 -5.97 -1.10 -15.82
C CYS A 505 -5.24 -1.57 -14.55
N TYR A 506 -6.02 -1.98 -13.53
CA TYR A 506 -5.58 -2.49 -12.22
C TYR A 506 -6.33 -3.77 -11.79
N ALA A 507 -6.57 -4.68 -12.74
CA ALA A 507 -7.03 -6.05 -12.48
C ALA A 507 -5.88 -7.04 -12.75
N TRP A 508 -4.92 -7.06 -11.84
CA TRP A 508 -3.78 -7.98 -11.89
C TRP A 508 -4.00 -9.02 -10.81
N TYR A 509 -4.62 -10.14 -11.18
CA TYR A 509 -5.03 -11.18 -10.25
C TYR A 509 -4.09 -12.38 -10.39
N GLY A 510 -3.52 -12.86 -9.29
CA GLY A 510 -2.58 -14.00 -9.33
C GLY A 510 -3.21 -15.37 -9.67
N GLU A 511 -2.33 -16.35 -9.81
CA GLU A 511 -2.63 -17.75 -10.11
C GLU A 511 -1.94 -18.71 -9.11
N ILE A 512 -2.63 -19.81 -8.77
CA ILE A 512 -2.07 -20.93 -8.01
C ILE A 512 -1.78 -22.10 -8.97
N VAL A 513 -0.58 -22.13 -9.54
CA VAL A 513 -0.18 -23.08 -10.59
C VAL A 513 -0.06 -24.53 -10.08
N GLU A 514 0.52 -24.74 -8.89
CA GLU A 514 0.65 -26.08 -8.30
C GLU A 514 0.28 -26.05 -6.80
N THR A 515 -0.63 -26.94 -6.39
CA THR A 515 -1.10 -27.01 -5.00
C THR A 515 -1.66 -28.39 -4.60
N ASP A 516 -1.51 -28.74 -3.32
CA ASP A 516 -2.18 -29.87 -2.64
C ASP A 516 -3.48 -29.42 -1.91
N ALA A 517 -3.83 -28.13 -1.98
CA ALA A 517 -5.11 -27.61 -1.51
C ALA A 517 -6.25 -27.99 -2.48
N ILE A 518 -7.50 -27.76 -2.07
CA ILE A 518 -8.67 -28.00 -2.92
C ILE A 518 -8.95 -26.70 -3.70
N PRO A 519 -8.82 -26.68 -5.04
CA PRO A 519 -9.24 -25.55 -5.87
C PRO A 519 -10.76 -25.39 -5.79
N ILE A 520 -11.23 -24.15 -5.70
CA ILE A 520 -12.66 -23.82 -5.57
C ILE A 520 -13.12 -22.70 -6.49
N PHE A 521 -12.19 -21.88 -7.02
CA PHE A 521 -12.44 -20.88 -8.05
C PHE A 521 -11.40 -20.98 -9.15
N PHE A 522 -11.84 -20.74 -10.38
CA PHE A 522 -11.04 -20.84 -11.60
C PHE A 522 -11.27 -19.65 -12.54
N TYR A 523 -10.30 -19.39 -13.41
CA TYR A 523 -10.47 -18.56 -14.62
C TYR A 523 -11.20 -19.35 -15.74
N GLU A 524 -11.46 -18.71 -16.88
CA GLU A 524 -12.21 -19.33 -18.00
C GLU A 524 -11.49 -20.56 -18.62
N GLU A 525 -10.16 -20.57 -18.71
CA GLU A 525 -9.39 -21.69 -19.27
C GLU A 525 -9.05 -22.78 -18.22
N GLY A 526 -9.33 -22.52 -16.94
CA GLY A 526 -9.27 -23.49 -15.83
C GLY A 526 -8.10 -23.30 -14.85
N GLU A 527 -7.34 -22.20 -15.00
CA GLU A 527 -6.31 -21.75 -14.05
C GLU A 527 -6.93 -21.47 -12.67
N ILE A 528 -6.18 -21.69 -11.58
CA ILE A 528 -6.73 -21.66 -10.22
C ILE A 528 -6.60 -20.25 -9.62
N SER A 529 -7.74 -19.61 -9.33
CA SER A 529 -7.82 -18.28 -8.69
C SER A 529 -8.23 -18.32 -7.21
N GLY A 530 -8.59 -19.50 -6.68
CA GLY A 530 -8.93 -19.64 -5.27
C GLY A 530 -8.95 -21.08 -4.78
N THR A 531 -8.55 -21.28 -3.52
CA THR A 531 -8.45 -22.60 -2.87
C THR A 531 -9.06 -22.60 -1.47
N ARG A 532 -9.36 -23.79 -0.95
CA ARG A 532 -9.55 -24.03 0.48
C ARG A 532 -8.79 -25.27 0.93
N TYR A 533 -8.53 -25.36 2.22
CA TYR A 533 -7.87 -26.52 2.82
C TYR A 533 -8.39 -26.79 4.22
N GLU A 534 -8.56 -28.06 4.57
CA GLU A 534 -8.83 -28.53 5.93
C GLU A 534 -7.69 -29.46 6.33
N SER A 535 -6.94 -29.06 7.36
CA SER A 535 -5.75 -29.79 7.81
C SER A 535 -6.10 -30.94 8.74
N ASP A 536 -5.30 -32.01 8.72
CA ASP A 536 -5.28 -33.04 9.77
C ASP A 536 -5.02 -32.47 11.18
N LYS A 537 -4.44 -31.26 11.27
CA LYS A 537 -4.27 -30.51 12.53
C LYS A 537 -5.55 -29.83 13.02
N GLY A 538 -6.61 -29.78 12.20
CA GLY A 538 -7.92 -29.19 12.52
C GLY A 538 -8.10 -27.72 12.16
N TYR A 539 -7.09 -27.05 11.57
CA TYR A 539 -7.28 -25.72 11.00
C TYR A 539 -7.90 -25.76 9.62
N LYS A 540 -8.52 -24.65 9.22
CA LYS A 540 -9.04 -24.43 7.87
C LYS A 540 -8.56 -23.12 7.31
N TYR A 541 -8.43 -23.04 5.98
CA TYR A 541 -8.37 -21.74 5.33
C TYR A 541 -9.18 -21.70 4.02
N VAL A 542 -9.55 -20.49 3.62
CA VAL A 542 -10.00 -20.12 2.27
C VAL A 542 -9.07 -19.01 1.78
N PHE A 543 -8.60 -19.11 0.53
CA PHE A 543 -7.76 -18.10 -0.11
C PHE A 543 -8.37 -17.75 -1.47
N LEU A 544 -8.51 -16.46 -1.77
CA LEU A 544 -8.95 -15.93 -3.05
C LEU A 544 -7.88 -14.97 -3.57
N TYR A 545 -7.36 -15.22 -4.77
CA TYR A 545 -6.33 -14.41 -5.41
C TYR A 545 -6.91 -13.15 -6.11
N TRP A 546 -7.96 -12.60 -5.50
CA TRP A 546 -8.74 -11.48 -5.98
C TRP A 546 -9.49 -10.85 -4.82
N PRO A 547 -9.90 -9.58 -4.93
CA PRO A 547 -10.50 -8.85 -3.82
C PRO A 547 -12.00 -9.07 -3.75
N PHE A 548 -12.47 -9.87 -2.79
CA PHE A 548 -13.88 -10.25 -2.64
C PHE A 548 -14.84 -9.05 -2.43
N ALA A 549 -14.31 -7.87 -2.10
CA ALA A 549 -15.09 -6.63 -1.96
C ALA A 549 -15.54 -6.01 -3.29
N TYR A 550 -14.92 -6.39 -4.42
CA TYR A 550 -15.17 -5.81 -5.75
C TYR A 550 -16.08 -6.69 -6.65
N ILE A 551 -16.94 -7.49 -6.01
CA ILE A 551 -17.98 -8.28 -6.68
C ILE A 551 -19.07 -7.34 -7.23
N VAL A 552 -19.29 -7.34 -8.55
CA VAL A 552 -20.12 -6.32 -9.25
C VAL A 552 -21.21 -6.90 -10.14
N GLU A 553 -22.24 -6.09 -10.40
CA GLU A 553 -23.22 -6.34 -11.46
C GLU A 553 -22.68 -5.79 -12.80
N VAL A 554 -22.56 -6.65 -13.82
CA VAL A 554 -22.20 -6.26 -15.20
C VAL A 554 -23.38 -6.42 -16.15
N GLU A 555 -23.53 -5.49 -17.09
CA GLU A 555 -24.46 -5.59 -18.22
C GLU A 555 -23.72 -5.28 -19.52
N ALA A 556 -23.87 -6.15 -20.54
CA ALA A 556 -23.21 -6.01 -21.84
C ALA A 556 -21.69 -5.73 -21.72
N ASP A 557 -21.03 -6.55 -20.90
CA ASP A 557 -19.58 -6.55 -20.68
C ASP A 557 -19.05 -5.20 -20.13
N THR A 558 -19.88 -4.48 -19.37
CA THR A 558 -19.52 -3.22 -18.70
C THR A 558 -20.12 -3.18 -17.29
N TRP A 559 -19.41 -2.59 -16.32
CA TRP A 559 -19.96 -2.33 -15.00
C TRP A 559 -21.21 -1.45 -15.05
N THR A 560 -22.27 -1.87 -14.38
CA THR A 560 -23.50 -1.09 -14.21
C THR A 560 -23.33 0.13 -13.29
N GLY A 561 -22.26 0.17 -12.50
CA GLY A 561 -22.10 1.06 -11.35
C GLY A 561 -22.66 0.50 -10.04
N ALA A 562 -23.16 -0.75 -10.03
CA ALA A 562 -23.68 -1.45 -8.86
C ALA A 562 -22.80 -2.64 -8.44
N TYR A 563 -22.82 -2.97 -7.14
CA TYR A 563 -22.18 -4.15 -6.58
C TYR A 563 -23.18 -5.30 -6.51
N ASP A 564 -22.77 -6.54 -6.85
CA ASP A 564 -23.63 -7.72 -6.66
C ASP A 564 -23.55 -8.15 -5.19
N GLU A 565 -24.34 -7.46 -4.38
CA GLU A 565 -24.41 -7.76 -2.95
C GLU A 565 -24.86 -9.20 -2.70
N ASP A 566 -25.78 -9.76 -3.49
CA ASP A 566 -26.35 -11.07 -3.21
C ASP A 566 -25.32 -12.18 -3.43
N ALA A 567 -24.44 -12.05 -4.43
CA ALA A 567 -23.27 -12.90 -4.61
C ALA A 567 -22.25 -12.70 -3.48
N GLY A 568 -21.87 -11.46 -3.15
CA GLY A 568 -20.93 -11.15 -2.05
C GLY A 568 -21.39 -11.68 -0.68
N LYS A 569 -22.65 -11.40 -0.30
CA LYS A 569 -23.31 -11.94 0.90
C LYS A 569 -23.37 -13.47 0.87
N THR A 570 -23.54 -14.09 -0.29
CA THR A 570 -23.60 -15.56 -0.42
C THR A 570 -22.23 -16.21 -0.23
N LEU A 571 -21.18 -15.63 -0.81
CA LEU A 571 -19.81 -16.10 -0.67
C LEU A 571 -19.35 -16.06 0.80
N VAL A 572 -19.41 -14.88 1.42
CA VAL A 572 -19.02 -14.68 2.83
C VAL A 572 -19.83 -15.59 3.77
N ARG A 573 -21.15 -15.72 3.55
CA ARG A 573 -22.01 -16.60 4.36
C ARG A 573 -21.59 -18.06 4.26
N ARG A 574 -21.19 -18.54 3.08
CA ARG A 574 -20.76 -19.94 2.91
C ARG A 574 -19.38 -20.20 3.50
N ILE A 575 -18.43 -19.27 3.35
CA ILE A 575 -17.12 -19.33 4.02
C ILE A 575 -17.31 -19.43 5.54
N LEU A 576 -18.10 -18.52 6.14
CA LEU A 576 -18.35 -18.52 7.59
C LEU A 576 -19.05 -19.80 8.07
N ARG A 577 -20.03 -20.33 7.32
CA ARG A 577 -20.65 -21.64 7.65
C ARG A 577 -19.65 -22.79 7.58
N TRP A 578 -18.73 -22.79 6.61
CA TRP A 578 -17.73 -23.84 6.45
C TRP A 578 -16.67 -23.83 7.58
N PHE A 579 -16.37 -22.64 8.12
CA PHE A 579 -15.62 -22.45 9.37
C PHE A 579 -16.44 -22.81 10.64
N GLY A 580 -17.72 -23.12 10.52
CA GLY A 580 -18.60 -23.49 11.63
C GLY A 580 -19.23 -22.30 12.37
N ILE A 581 -19.13 -21.08 11.84
CA ILE A 581 -19.83 -19.91 12.39
C ILE A 581 -21.32 -19.96 12.00
N PRO A 582 -22.25 -19.88 12.97
CA PRO A 582 -23.68 -19.95 12.71
C PRO A 582 -24.22 -18.62 12.16
N VAL A 583 -23.93 -18.32 10.89
CA VAL A 583 -24.55 -17.22 10.14
C VAL A 583 -25.94 -17.64 9.63
N GLY A 584 -26.98 -17.00 10.19
CA GLY A 584 -28.39 -16.92 9.72
C GLY A 584 -29.09 -18.21 9.28
N VAL A 585 -30.35 -18.42 9.71
CA VAL A 585 -31.17 -19.56 9.24
C VAL A 585 -31.15 -19.64 7.71
N GLU A 586 -30.99 -20.85 7.16
CA GLU A 586 -31.18 -21.09 5.73
C GLU A 586 -32.59 -20.65 5.30
N GLU A 587 -32.67 -19.59 4.48
CA GLU A 587 -33.65 -19.63 3.39
C GLU A 587 -33.21 -20.81 2.51
N GLU A 588 -33.88 -21.96 2.66
CA GLU A 588 -33.86 -22.97 1.60
C GLU A 588 -34.19 -22.24 0.29
N PRO A 589 -33.52 -22.56 -0.83
CA PRO A 589 -33.78 -21.90 -2.11
C PRO A 589 -35.20 -22.22 -2.57
N MET A 590 -36.16 -21.37 -2.17
CA MET A 590 -37.52 -21.45 -2.65
C MET A 590 -37.46 -21.22 -4.16
N ALA A 591 -37.78 -22.27 -4.93
CA ALA A 591 -37.90 -22.18 -6.38
C ALA A 591 -38.72 -20.93 -6.74
N LYS A 592 -38.17 -20.07 -7.61
CA LYS A 592 -38.78 -18.79 -8.02
C LYS A 592 -40.28 -19.02 -8.26
N PRO A 593 -41.20 -18.37 -7.53
CA PRO A 593 -42.62 -18.70 -7.59
C PRO A 593 -43.14 -18.46 -9.01
N VAL A 594 -43.48 -19.53 -9.70
CA VAL A 594 -43.94 -19.47 -11.10
C VAL A 594 -45.39 -18.99 -11.10
N ILE A 595 -45.56 -17.69 -11.27
CA ILE A 595 -46.88 -17.04 -11.40
C ILE A 595 -47.15 -16.79 -12.88
N HIS A 596 -48.20 -17.40 -13.40
CA HIS A 596 -48.67 -17.16 -14.76
C HIS A 596 -49.96 -16.34 -14.74
N VAL A 597 -49.93 -15.18 -15.41
CA VAL A 597 -51.07 -14.28 -15.58
C VAL A 597 -51.42 -14.18 -17.07
N PRO A 598 -52.69 -14.37 -17.48
CA PRO A 598 -53.09 -14.28 -18.89
C PRO A 598 -53.14 -12.81 -19.35
N THR A 599 -52.46 -12.52 -20.46
CA THR A 599 -52.22 -11.15 -20.96
C THR A 599 -53.42 -10.48 -21.66
N VAL A 600 -54.55 -11.18 -21.82
CA VAL A 600 -55.82 -10.61 -22.30
C VAL A 600 -56.98 -11.31 -21.58
N PHE A 601 -57.85 -10.55 -20.91
CA PHE A 601 -59.06 -11.06 -20.26
C PHE A 601 -60.31 -10.30 -20.72
N THR A 602 -61.45 -10.99 -20.70
CA THR A 602 -62.76 -10.42 -21.10
C THR A 602 -63.76 -10.32 -19.95
N ASN A 603 -63.64 -11.17 -18.91
CA ASN A 603 -64.56 -11.20 -17.77
C ASN A 603 -63.88 -11.47 -16.41
N ALA A 604 -62.72 -12.14 -16.37
CA ALA A 604 -62.03 -12.48 -15.13
C ALA A 604 -60.52 -12.66 -15.36
N ILE A 605 -59.72 -12.27 -14.38
CA ILE A 605 -58.27 -12.44 -14.34
C ILE A 605 -57.98 -13.72 -13.54
N ASN A 606 -57.38 -14.73 -14.18
CA ASN A 606 -57.00 -15.97 -13.52
C ASN A 606 -55.51 -15.92 -13.15
N ILE A 607 -55.20 -15.70 -11.87
CA ILE A 607 -53.83 -15.69 -11.35
C ILE A 607 -53.48 -17.10 -10.91
N SER A 608 -52.61 -17.79 -11.65
CA SER A 608 -52.12 -19.11 -11.25
C SER A 608 -50.84 -18.94 -10.43
N TYR A 609 -50.77 -19.60 -9.27
CA TYR A 609 -49.68 -19.47 -8.31
C TYR A 609 -49.19 -20.83 -7.81
N GLU A 610 -47.92 -20.90 -7.45
CA GLU A 610 -47.30 -22.02 -6.75
C GLU A 610 -46.31 -21.44 -5.73
N VAL A 611 -46.65 -21.57 -4.45
CA VAL A 611 -45.89 -21.02 -3.33
C VAL A 611 -45.71 -22.07 -2.24
N SER A 612 -44.53 -22.14 -1.65
CA SER A 612 -44.14 -23.12 -0.62
C SER A 612 -44.70 -22.79 0.78
N ASN A 613 -44.96 -21.52 1.07
CA ASN A 613 -45.47 -21.02 2.35
C ASN A 613 -46.73 -20.15 2.16
N GLU A 614 -47.44 -19.80 3.25
CA GLU A 614 -48.55 -18.82 3.16
C GLU A 614 -47.97 -17.41 2.91
N LEU A 615 -48.30 -16.81 1.76
CA LEU A 615 -47.84 -15.48 1.38
C LEU A 615 -49.02 -14.52 1.16
N PRO A 616 -48.89 -13.23 1.55
CA PRO A 616 -49.77 -12.19 1.06
C PRO A 616 -49.51 -11.96 -0.43
N LEU A 617 -50.57 -11.81 -1.20
CA LEU A 617 -50.55 -11.45 -2.61
C LEU A 617 -51.42 -10.21 -2.80
N ASP A 618 -50.77 -9.08 -3.03
CA ASP A 618 -51.40 -7.80 -3.36
C ASP A 618 -51.22 -7.53 -4.85
N VAL A 619 -52.34 -7.30 -5.54
CA VAL A 619 -52.36 -7.13 -7.00
C VAL A 619 -53.10 -5.84 -7.35
N LYS A 620 -52.41 -4.91 -8.02
CA LYS A 620 -52.94 -3.59 -8.37
C LYS A 620 -53.11 -3.52 -9.88
N LEU A 621 -54.32 -3.21 -10.35
CA LEU A 621 -54.66 -3.12 -11.77
C LEU A 621 -54.67 -1.65 -12.23
N TYR A 622 -54.11 -1.36 -13.40
CA TYR A 622 -53.96 -0.02 -13.96
C TYR A 622 -54.42 0.05 -15.42
N ASP A 623 -54.95 1.19 -15.85
CA ASP A 623 -55.18 1.48 -17.28
C ASP A 623 -53.91 1.98 -17.99
N LEU A 624 -54.01 2.16 -19.31
CA LEU A 624 -52.94 2.68 -20.17
C LEU A 624 -52.43 4.10 -19.82
N THR A 625 -53.09 4.84 -18.91
CA THR A 625 -52.59 6.12 -18.42
C THR A 625 -51.94 6.03 -17.03
N GLY A 626 -51.73 4.81 -16.53
CA GLY A 626 -51.13 4.55 -15.22
C GLY A 626 -52.07 4.80 -14.04
N ARG A 627 -53.39 4.95 -14.28
CA ARG A 627 -54.37 5.15 -13.21
C ARG A 627 -54.82 3.79 -12.65
N LYS A 628 -54.69 3.62 -11.33
CA LYS A 628 -55.20 2.41 -10.64
C LYS A 628 -56.72 2.29 -10.79
N LEU A 629 -57.18 1.11 -11.19
CA LEU A 629 -58.59 0.77 -11.44
C LEU A 629 -59.18 -0.10 -10.35
N ASP A 630 -58.43 -1.11 -9.88
CA ASP A 630 -58.84 -2.02 -8.82
C ASP A 630 -57.62 -2.61 -8.08
N GLU A 631 -57.88 -3.26 -6.96
CA GLU A 631 -56.87 -3.85 -6.08
C GLU A 631 -57.39 -5.13 -5.41
N LEU A 632 -56.60 -6.19 -5.47
CA LEU A 632 -56.88 -7.49 -4.88
C LEU A 632 -55.83 -7.81 -3.81
N SER A 633 -56.27 -7.97 -2.57
CA SER A 633 -55.42 -8.40 -1.44
C SER A 633 -55.89 -9.75 -0.92
N ILE A 634 -55.12 -10.81 -1.14
CA ILE A 634 -55.44 -12.16 -0.69
C ILE A 634 -54.23 -12.84 -0.03
N LYS A 635 -54.47 -13.99 0.60
CA LYS A 635 -53.42 -14.91 1.02
C LYS A 635 -53.47 -16.17 0.17
N VAL A 636 -52.31 -16.66 -0.25
CA VAL A 636 -52.14 -17.85 -1.08
C VAL A 636 -51.19 -18.84 -0.41
N THR A 637 -51.42 -20.13 -0.57
CA THR A 637 -50.57 -21.20 -0.05
C THR A 637 -50.64 -22.43 -0.96
N GLY A 638 -49.52 -23.12 -1.16
CA GLY A 638 -49.43 -24.24 -2.09
C GLY A 638 -49.62 -23.83 -3.55
N LYS A 639 -50.18 -24.75 -4.35
CA LYS A 639 -50.46 -24.55 -5.77
C LYS A 639 -51.95 -24.33 -6.00
N GLY A 640 -52.31 -23.29 -6.76
CA GLY A 640 -53.70 -22.98 -7.06
C GLY A 640 -53.90 -21.94 -8.15
N THR A 641 -55.15 -21.60 -8.41
CA THR A 641 -55.55 -20.50 -9.29
C THR A 641 -56.59 -19.65 -8.58
N TYR A 642 -56.36 -18.35 -8.47
CA TYR A 642 -57.34 -17.39 -8.00
C TYR A 642 -58.03 -16.73 -9.21
N SER A 643 -59.36 -16.71 -9.21
CA SER A 643 -60.16 -16.04 -10.24
C SER A 643 -60.72 -14.72 -9.68
N TRP A 644 -60.15 -13.61 -10.16
CA TRP A 644 -60.60 -12.25 -9.85
C TRP A 644 -61.65 -11.85 -10.89
N ASP A 645 -62.88 -11.61 -10.44
CA ASP A 645 -63.94 -11.08 -11.31
C ASP A 645 -63.55 -9.65 -11.75
N ALA A 646 -63.45 -9.46 -13.06
CA ALA A 646 -63.09 -8.21 -13.70
C ALA A 646 -64.15 -7.77 -14.74
N SER A 647 -65.35 -8.38 -14.69
CA SER A 647 -66.42 -8.23 -15.69
C SER A 647 -67.07 -6.84 -15.71
N TYR A 648 -66.82 -6.02 -14.69
CA TYR A 648 -67.23 -4.62 -14.61
C TYR A 648 -66.26 -3.65 -15.32
N LEU A 649 -65.09 -4.14 -15.75
CA LEU A 649 -64.13 -3.35 -16.53
C LEU A 649 -64.44 -3.45 -18.03
N PRO A 650 -64.24 -2.37 -18.81
CA PRO A 650 -64.41 -2.44 -20.26
C PRO A 650 -63.36 -3.37 -20.90
N VAL A 651 -63.65 -3.89 -22.10
CA VAL A 651 -62.65 -4.68 -22.85
C VAL A 651 -61.50 -3.76 -23.26
N GLY A 652 -60.28 -4.09 -22.86
CA GLY A 652 -59.10 -3.26 -23.07
C GLY A 652 -57.80 -3.95 -22.63
N VAL A 653 -56.69 -3.21 -22.72
CA VAL A 653 -55.39 -3.61 -22.19
C VAL A 653 -55.19 -2.96 -20.82
N TYR A 654 -54.71 -3.75 -19.86
CA TYR A 654 -54.48 -3.34 -18.48
C TYR A 654 -53.11 -3.80 -18.01
N PHE A 655 -52.47 -2.98 -17.17
CA PHE A 655 -51.22 -3.34 -16.50
C PHE A 655 -51.50 -3.85 -15.10
N MET A 656 -50.76 -4.85 -14.64
CA MET A 656 -50.87 -5.40 -13.29
C MET A 656 -49.54 -5.25 -12.57
N LYS A 657 -49.54 -4.62 -11.39
CA LYS A 657 -48.41 -4.68 -10.45
C LYS A 657 -48.68 -5.75 -9.40
N LEU A 658 -47.71 -6.61 -9.17
CA LEU A 658 -47.73 -7.68 -8.17
C LEU A 658 -46.81 -7.30 -7.01
N ASP A 659 -47.30 -7.48 -5.79
CA ASP A 659 -46.62 -7.15 -4.53
C ASP A 659 -46.74 -8.38 -3.60
N LEU A 660 -45.60 -8.92 -3.15
CA LEU A 660 -45.52 -10.16 -2.37
C LEU A 660 -44.91 -9.90 -0.98
N GLY A 661 -45.31 -8.79 -0.35
CA GLY A 661 -44.69 -8.30 0.88
C GLY A 661 -43.34 -7.66 0.58
N ASP A 662 -42.26 -8.21 1.15
CA ASP A 662 -40.92 -7.63 1.12
C ASP A 662 -40.20 -7.76 -0.25
N ARG A 663 -40.92 -8.24 -1.29
CA ARG A 663 -40.44 -8.35 -2.68
C ARG A 663 -41.55 -7.88 -3.64
N SER A 664 -41.28 -6.87 -4.46
CA SER A 664 -42.22 -6.34 -5.48
C SER A 664 -41.63 -6.47 -6.88
N SER A 665 -42.44 -6.84 -7.89
CA SER A 665 -42.00 -6.90 -9.29
C SER A 665 -43.00 -6.24 -10.24
N CYS A 666 -42.48 -5.66 -11.33
CA CYS A 666 -43.22 -5.32 -12.53
C CYS A 666 -42.73 -6.23 -13.66
N ASP A 667 -43.64 -6.86 -14.40
CA ASP A 667 -43.30 -7.73 -15.53
C ASP A 667 -43.80 -7.09 -16.83
N ASP A 668 -42.87 -6.52 -17.60
CA ASP A 668 -43.10 -5.92 -18.92
C ASP A 668 -42.47 -6.82 -19.98
N LYS A 669 -43.28 -7.61 -20.70
CA LYS A 669 -42.84 -8.38 -21.88
C LYS A 669 -43.72 -8.16 -23.09
N LEU A 670 -43.33 -7.18 -23.91
CA LEU A 670 -43.74 -7.04 -25.31
C LEU A 670 -42.54 -7.32 -26.23
N GLY A 671 -42.38 -8.58 -26.64
CA GLY A 671 -41.39 -8.96 -27.64
C GLY A 671 -41.89 -8.73 -29.08
N MET A 672 -41.17 -7.95 -29.87
CA MET A 672 -41.29 -7.96 -31.33
C MET A 672 -40.17 -8.81 -31.96
N GLY A 673 -40.55 -9.80 -32.77
CA GLY A 673 -39.71 -10.38 -33.84
C GLY A 673 -38.84 -11.59 -33.48
N GLY A 674 -38.74 -12.54 -34.42
CA GLY A 674 -37.69 -13.57 -34.44
C GLY A 674 -38.17 -15.02 -34.27
N ASP A 675 -38.72 -15.58 -35.35
CA ASP A 675 -38.86 -17.01 -35.69
C ASP A 675 -38.30 -18.08 -34.70
N ASP A 676 -39.19 -18.85 -34.05
CA ASP A 676 -39.38 -20.25 -34.50
C ASP A 676 -40.71 -20.92 -34.04
N VAL A 677 -41.16 -21.87 -34.84
CA VAL A 677 -42.56 -22.33 -34.97
C VAL A 677 -43.06 -23.32 -33.88
N LYS A 678 -44.21 -23.05 -33.24
CA LYS A 678 -45.48 -23.86 -33.33
C LYS A 678 -46.56 -23.49 -32.32
N ALA A 679 -47.80 -23.37 -32.82
CA ALA A 679 -49.00 -23.18 -32.02
C ALA A 679 -49.66 -24.50 -31.59
N SER A 680 -50.32 -24.49 -30.43
CA SER A 680 -51.69 -25.01 -30.32
C SER A 680 -52.42 -24.39 -29.12
N TYR A 681 -53.67 -23.96 -29.35
CA TYR A 681 -54.56 -23.42 -28.33
C TYR A 681 -55.21 -24.53 -27.49
N LYS A 682 -55.47 -24.23 -26.21
CA LYS A 682 -56.70 -24.65 -25.52
C LYS A 682 -57.12 -23.63 -24.49
#